data_AF-A0A7X3RI00-F1
#
_entry.id   AF-A0A7X3RI00-F1
#
_cell.length_a   1.000
_cell.length_b   1.000
_cell.length_c   1.000
_cell.angle_alpha   90.00
_cell.angle_beta   90.00
_cell.angle_gamma   90.00
#
_symmetry.space_group_name_H-M   'P 1'
#
loop_
_entity.id
_entity.type
_entity.pdbx_description
1 polymer ?
#
loop_
_entity_poly.entity_id
_entity_poly.type
_entity_poly.pdbx_seq_one_letter_code
_entity_poly.pdbx_strand_id
1 'polypeptide(L)'
;MFTSPIVRYALLMAIALWSAADAQDDLILRTGATGQVWTYSREMSGIALTELWTDGAEREQCLGIFPGRPGQLGITETGTIIYQSIPLLLPAPGDILHRGHTISLAPSRYWELTSSGRDILIIDDPDLESIIWTTEKAIKGLKPTAPAIGKNDLPTLTSGFNAVRLAQLSLSRWEFKQAAAYYNQAARHFETLARQSAKSGLSESPMQDYVHAFQSAAQEIRKNGSRWVCRDHLTAISRLLTAYRRDHRGKMPDQLSALQKWTVDQSRADPGTIARLFRAPADRDNTRPISYFYRPNAATGEAIVVSYFYPGRLVELVRHTENYRVQDRPIGKTQIDSLVEMGKTLLSQNDTLAVPILTALTHVAPDLKLGHCLLGYAYLEVENYDRARNAFERAIDLDHRLSEAYNGLGLVFQNRPKGLYNAIRYFRRALQWPPDERLSQLYNIHRDARFNMAQTRYKLKEYDTKRDLDHVIALDPTYAPTYKLLGKWWEEQEEDYEQAAMAYARYITLAPEDPEGRELLSRAYLRSKNFDRIVQLLEDHIREYPEEITSLPILAQACLELKRPNWAQTYFSRYVAHLNPQHRALYEDIQFLASVEELEEYNSLDTDAARSSYLRQFWALKDPNLITATNERKLEHYRRVWYALTNFSEGKKPFDRRGEVYIRFGEPDYRSRSNMLNLQQSLSVQRVKERVAQTLFGGEAAQQTYFGPVYPVRGLQTRLSGATPISMQREDASMQQAIEQSQERERQGLESGGEEQRTVRSAQATADDQTGEDISTYERRANTVVNAGNMGSEFFNLQPDFNAVSVPEDASMVRWETWIYTDVNGGIEITFTDEAMTGSFDYAPAPLDPNIPIRTLALLNRYNPRRVTEFAARVTPDYYATPENTRPLEFYYDLADFQSLQNDVSALEVYTGIPQTLGRYFAENNTTEMVVERTVSLLNEQTGDVYRRTGDVRYRNAGDQTGIQGAFIPDVVRLDAPPGYYKLEVHLQDRLSGRQGRYRQIIELEKYQTRSMKVSDLELAWRVAEGGPQDKFRKGELHVVPMPTRTYPKGQSIFVYYEIYNLKRDEFGQTRYQVEYTIAPKGKGVGGAVSRLVRTLGGKREKVLLGYEQVGTMNLETVYTELELGDREPGRYALEVVITDLNSEQTASKNALFVVAQ
;
A
#
# COMPACT_ATOMS: atom_id res chain seq x y z
N MET A 1 23.38 -15.53 -24.40
CA MET A 1 23.23 -15.13 -22.98
C MET A 1 22.77 -16.35 -22.22
N PHE A 2 23.65 -16.93 -21.42
CA PHE A 2 23.37 -18.09 -20.57
C PHE A 2 23.72 -17.71 -19.13
N THR A 3 22.73 -17.72 -18.22
CA THR A 3 22.95 -17.61 -16.77
C THR A 3 21.90 -18.42 -16.02
N SER A 4 22.00 -19.75 -16.11
CA SER A 4 21.43 -20.63 -15.09
C SER A 4 22.33 -21.87 -14.92
N PRO A 5 22.96 -22.06 -13.74
CA PRO A 5 23.77 -23.24 -13.43
C PRO A 5 22.99 -24.56 -13.43
N ILE A 6 21.65 -24.49 -13.36
CA ILE A 6 20.73 -25.65 -13.29
C ILE A 6 20.70 -26.42 -14.61
N VAL A 7 20.84 -25.72 -15.75
CA VAL A 7 20.76 -26.33 -17.08
C VAL A 7 22.04 -27.08 -17.47
N ARG A 8 23.21 -26.69 -16.92
CA ARG A 8 24.49 -27.37 -17.19
C ARG A 8 24.63 -28.72 -16.48
N TYR A 9 23.96 -28.91 -15.34
CA TYR A 9 23.97 -30.19 -14.62
C TYR A 9 22.97 -31.21 -15.18
N ALA A 10 21.81 -30.76 -15.67
CA ALA A 10 20.81 -31.63 -16.29
C ALA A 10 21.29 -32.22 -17.63
N LEU A 11 22.06 -31.46 -18.43
CA LEU A 11 22.55 -31.93 -19.73
C LEU A 11 23.74 -32.91 -19.62
N LEU A 12 24.55 -32.83 -18.55
CA LEU A 12 25.69 -33.72 -18.32
C LEU A 12 25.29 -35.07 -17.69
N MET A 13 24.15 -35.14 -16.98
CA MET A 13 23.57 -36.42 -16.55
C MET A 13 22.82 -37.16 -17.67
N ALA A 14 22.23 -36.44 -18.62
CA ALA A 14 21.49 -37.03 -19.73
C ALA A 14 22.37 -37.77 -20.77
N ILE A 15 23.68 -37.49 -20.81
CA ILE A 15 24.62 -38.14 -21.75
C ILE A 15 25.28 -39.40 -21.13
N ALA A 16 25.18 -39.60 -19.81
CA ALA A 16 25.83 -40.73 -19.12
C ALA A 16 24.95 -41.99 -18.95
N LEU A 17 23.69 -42.00 -19.39
CA LEU A 17 22.77 -43.13 -19.25
C LEU A 17 22.23 -43.66 -20.59
N TRP A 18 23.02 -43.53 -21.65
CA TRP A 18 22.73 -44.13 -22.95
C TRP A 18 23.43 -45.50 -23.09
N SER A 19 22.92 -46.53 -22.39
CA SER A 19 23.11 -47.95 -22.80
C SER A 19 22.23 -48.91 -21.99
N ALA A 20 21.08 -49.28 -22.57
CA ALA A 20 20.47 -50.61 -22.55
C ALA A 20 18.98 -50.45 -22.84
N ALA A 21 18.62 -50.69 -24.09
CA ALA A 21 17.24 -50.77 -24.56
C ALA A 21 16.62 -52.12 -24.17
N ASP A 22 15.32 -52.12 -23.89
CA ASP A 22 14.38 -52.87 -24.73
C ASP A 22 12.96 -52.26 -24.64
N ALA A 23 12.29 -52.22 -25.79
CA ALA A 23 11.00 -51.59 -26.11
C ALA A 23 9.79 -52.39 -25.57
N GLN A 24 8.56 -51.88 -25.40
CA GLN A 24 7.64 -51.36 -26.44
C GLN A 24 6.37 -50.71 -25.82
N ASP A 25 5.93 -49.60 -26.42
CA ASP A 25 4.53 -49.34 -26.84
C ASP A 25 4.58 -48.19 -27.86
N ASP A 26 4.92 -48.50 -29.12
CA ASP A 26 4.85 -47.54 -30.23
C ASP A 26 3.46 -47.59 -30.86
N LEU A 27 2.69 -46.51 -30.74
CA LEU A 27 1.40 -46.35 -31.41
C LEU A 27 1.56 -45.39 -32.58
N ILE A 28 1.38 -45.88 -33.81
CA ILE A 28 1.48 -45.10 -35.05
C ILE A 28 0.08 -44.81 -35.59
N LEU A 29 -0.29 -43.55 -35.70
CA LEU A 29 -1.58 -43.08 -36.23
C LEU A 29 -1.37 -42.26 -37.51
N ARG A 30 -2.12 -42.56 -38.57
CA ARG A 30 -2.00 -41.89 -39.87
C ARG A 30 -3.02 -40.77 -40.02
N THR A 31 -2.57 -39.55 -40.32
CA THR A 31 -3.46 -38.42 -40.65
C THR A 31 -3.70 -38.33 -42.16
N GLY A 32 -4.88 -37.89 -42.58
CA GLY A 32 -5.35 -37.96 -43.97
C GLY A 32 -4.73 -36.96 -44.95
N ALA A 33 -3.91 -35.99 -44.52
CA ALA A 33 -3.39 -34.95 -45.42
C ALA A 33 -1.99 -34.39 -45.13
N THR A 34 -1.43 -34.51 -43.91
CA THR A 34 -0.07 -34.02 -43.62
C THR A 34 0.59 -34.86 -42.52
N GLY A 35 1.41 -35.84 -42.92
CA GLY A 35 2.35 -36.54 -42.04
C GLY A 35 1.80 -37.65 -41.14
N GLN A 36 2.70 -38.58 -40.78
CA GLN A 36 2.45 -39.62 -39.78
C GLN A 36 2.73 -39.09 -38.37
N VAL A 37 1.95 -39.53 -37.39
CA VAL A 37 2.17 -39.19 -35.98
C VAL A 37 2.41 -40.48 -35.21
N TRP A 38 3.45 -40.51 -34.38
CA TRP A 38 3.73 -41.65 -33.52
C TRP A 38 4.09 -41.19 -32.11
N THR A 39 3.82 -42.07 -31.15
CA THR A 39 4.19 -41.84 -29.76
C THR A 39 5.19 -42.88 -29.31
N TYR A 40 6.14 -42.46 -28.50
CA TYR A 40 7.14 -43.31 -27.88
C TYR A 40 7.08 -43.09 -26.36
N SER A 41 6.79 -44.13 -25.59
CA SER A 41 6.73 -44.04 -24.13
C SER A 41 8.03 -44.54 -23.49
N ARG A 42 8.66 -43.68 -22.68
CA ARG A 42 9.85 -44.02 -21.89
C ARG A 42 9.49 -44.04 -20.41
N GLU A 43 9.71 -45.17 -19.76
CA GLU A 43 9.56 -45.28 -18.32
C GLU A 43 10.87 -44.87 -17.65
N MET A 44 10.84 -43.72 -16.94
CA MET A 44 11.95 -43.29 -16.09
C MET A 44 11.49 -43.39 -14.63
N SER A 45 12.00 -44.40 -13.93
CA SER A 45 11.87 -44.55 -12.47
C SER A 45 10.45 -44.32 -11.91
N GLY A 46 9.41 -44.84 -12.58
CA GLY A 46 8.02 -44.84 -12.11
C GLY A 46 7.12 -43.71 -12.62
N ILE A 47 7.62 -42.81 -13.47
CA ILE A 47 6.82 -41.85 -14.25
C ILE A 47 6.92 -42.28 -15.72
N ALA A 48 5.78 -42.53 -16.36
CA ALA A 48 5.75 -42.76 -17.80
C ALA A 48 5.79 -41.41 -18.51
N LEU A 49 6.77 -41.20 -19.38
CA LEU A 49 6.89 -40.02 -20.22
C LEU A 49 6.64 -40.43 -21.67
N THR A 50 5.60 -39.87 -22.28
CA THR A 50 5.23 -40.13 -23.66
C THR A 50 5.73 -38.99 -24.53
N GLU A 51 6.65 -39.29 -25.43
CA GLU A 51 7.15 -38.39 -26.46
C GLU A 51 6.24 -38.49 -27.69
N LEU A 52 5.82 -37.35 -28.24
CA LEU A 52 4.92 -37.31 -29.39
C LEU A 52 5.64 -36.69 -30.59
N TRP A 53 5.65 -37.41 -31.71
CA TRP A 53 6.46 -37.12 -32.89
C TRP A 53 5.60 -37.02 -34.15
N THR A 54 5.98 -36.14 -35.07
CA THR A 54 5.34 -36.01 -36.39
C THR A 54 6.37 -36.06 -37.51
N ASP A 55 6.01 -36.69 -38.62
CA ASP A 55 6.77 -36.73 -39.87
C ASP A 55 6.11 -35.81 -40.89
N GLY A 56 6.55 -34.55 -40.95
CA GLY A 56 6.11 -33.57 -41.94
C GLY A 56 6.99 -33.57 -43.18
N ALA A 57 6.53 -32.95 -44.27
CA ALA A 57 7.15 -33.01 -45.61
C ALA A 57 8.65 -32.58 -45.71
N GLU A 58 9.25 -32.01 -44.66
CA GLU A 58 10.66 -31.60 -44.65
C GLU A 58 11.53 -32.12 -43.48
N ARG A 59 11.02 -32.92 -42.51
CA ARG A 59 11.76 -33.72 -41.49
C ARG A 59 10.86 -34.17 -40.32
N GLU A 60 11.32 -35.18 -39.56
CA GLU A 60 10.74 -35.57 -38.27
C GLU A 60 10.93 -34.47 -37.19
N GLN A 61 9.87 -34.14 -36.47
CA GLN A 61 9.88 -33.13 -35.40
C GLN A 61 9.20 -33.67 -34.12
N CYS A 62 9.88 -33.57 -32.97
CA CYS A 62 9.30 -33.84 -31.66
C CYS A 62 8.41 -32.67 -31.24
N LEU A 63 7.15 -32.94 -30.91
CA LEU A 63 6.19 -31.93 -30.45
C LEU A 63 6.32 -31.65 -28.95
N GLY A 64 6.73 -32.63 -28.14
CA GLY A 64 6.89 -32.48 -26.69
C GLY A 64 6.92 -33.82 -25.96
N ILE A 65 7.23 -33.75 -24.67
CA ILE A 65 7.29 -34.91 -23.75
C ILE A 65 6.23 -34.72 -22.66
N PHE A 66 5.33 -35.67 -22.52
CA PHE A 66 4.12 -35.56 -21.69
C PHE A 66 4.05 -36.65 -20.60
N PRO A 67 3.65 -36.35 -19.36
CA PRO A 67 3.51 -37.34 -18.30
C PRO A 67 2.24 -38.19 -18.47
N GLY A 68 2.39 -39.52 -18.45
CA GLY A 68 1.30 -40.51 -18.55
C GLY A 68 1.47 -41.53 -19.69
N ARG A 69 0.60 -42.56 -19.74
CA ARG A 69 0.50 -43.54 -20.85
C ARG A 69 -0.50 -43.06 -21.92
N PRO A 70 -0.35 -43.43 -23.20
CA PRO A 70 -1.29 -43.03 -24.27
C PRO A 70 -2.64 -43.74 -24.10
N GLY A 71 -3.55 -43.09 -23.38
CA GLY A 71 -4.86 -43.65 -23.02
C GLY A 71 -5.93 -43.46 -24.07
N GLN A 72 -6.10 -42.23 -24.57
CA GLN A 72 -7.09 -41.89 -25.60
C GLN A 72 -6.57 -40.71 -26.41
N LEU A 73 -6.04 -41.01 -27.60
CA LEU A 73 -5.50 -40.04 -28.55
C LEU A 73 -6.51 -39.93 -29.71
N GLY A 74 -7.08 -38.74 -29.92
CA GLY A 74 -8.04 -38.47 -30.99
C GLY A 74 -7.43 -37.56 -32.06
N ILE A 75 -7.77 -37.77 -33.33
CA ILE A 75 -7.32 -36.93 -34.45
C ILE A 75 -8.56 -36.36 -35.15
N THR A 76 -8.62 -35.04 -35.30
CA THR A 76 -9.70 -34.36 -36.04
C THR A 76 -9.43 -34.32 -37.54
N GLU A 77 -10.45 -34.09 -38.38
CA GLU A 77 -10.28 -34.00 -39.85
C GLU A 77 -9.33 -32.86 -40.29
N THR A 78 -9.14 -31.84 -39.45
CA THR A 78 -8.20 -30.72 -39.69
C THR A 78 -6.75 -31.05 -39.34
N GLY A 79 -6.48 -32.28 -38.89
CA GLY A 79 -5.15 -32.72 -38.47
C GLY A 79 -4.75 -32.26 -37.07
N THR A 80 -5.71 -31.92 -36.20
CA THR A 80 -5.41 -31.54 -34.81
C THR A 80 -5.47 -32.75 -33.90
N ILE A 81 -4.53 -32.83 -32.95
CA ILE A 81 -4.33 -33.97 -32.06
C ILE A 81 -4.90 -33.62 -30.67
N ILE A 82 -5.80 -34.45 -30.16
CA ILE A 82 -6.39 -34.29 -28.82
C ILE A 82 -5.80 -35.35 -27.90
N TYR A 83 -5.16 -34.89 -26.82
CA TYR A 83 -4.51 -35.74 -25.82
C TYR A 83 -5.23 -35.63 -24.48
N GLN A 84 -5.63 -36.77 -23.92
CA GLN A 84 -6.11 -36.88 -22.56
C GLN A 84 -5.03 -37.50 -21.66
N SER A 85 -4.58 -36.75 -20.65
CA SER A 85 -3.71 -37.31 -19.62
C SER A 85 -4.52 -38.27 -18.74
N ILE A 86 -4.17 -39.56 -18.72
CA ILE A 86 -4.69 -40.45 -17.67
C ILE A 86 -4.08 -39.97 -16.34
N PRO A 87 -4.88 -39.80 -15.27
CA PRO A 87 -4.35 -39.42 -13.97
C PRO A 87 -3.29 -40.45 -13.54
N LEU A 88 -2.07 -39.97 -13.30
CA LEU A 88 -1.12 -40.71 -12.46
C LEU A 88 -1.85 -41.04 -11.15
N LEU A 89 -1.63 -42.23 -10.59
CA LEU A 89 -2.24 -42.67 -9.33
C LEU A 89 -1.83 -41.82 -8.09
N LEU A 90 -1.19 -40.66 -8.32
CA LEU A 90 -0.92 -39.58 -7.38
C LEU A 90 -1.28 -38.24 -8.08
N PRO A 91 -1.90 -37.26 -7.40
CA PRO A 91 -2.15 -35.96 -8.00
C PRO A 91 -0.83 -35.17 -8.02
N ALA A 92 -0.17 -35.11 -9.18
CA ALA A 92 0.97 -34.23 -9.43
C ALA A 92 0.58 -33.20 -10.51
N PRO A 93 0.89 -31.90 -10.37
CA PRO A 93 1.03 -31.04 -11.53
C PRO A 93 2.31 -31.44 -12.27
N GLY A 94 2.19 -31.66 -13.58
CA GLY A 94 3.32 -32.08 -14.42
C GLY A 94 3.78 -30.93 -15.29
N ASP A 95 5.03 -30.51 -15.19
CA ASP A 95 5.59 -29.51 -16.09
C ASP A 95 6.04 -30.18 -17.41
N ILE A 96 5.55 -29.70 -18.56
CA ILE A 96 5.99 -30.13 -19.89
C ILE A 96 7.05 -29.19 -20.46
N LEU A 97 7.97 -29.76 -21.23
CA LEU A 97 8.95 -29.00 -21.99
C LEU A 97 8.49 -28.91 -23.45
N HIS A 98 8.10 -27.72 -23.90
CA HIS A 98 7.73 -27.46 -25.29
C HIS A 98 8.63 -26.37 -25.86
N ARG A 99 9.39 -26.70 -26.91
CA ARG A 99 10.33 -25.79 -27.62
C ARG A 99 11.29 -25.02 -26.67
N GLY A 100 11.69 -25.63 -25.56
CA GLY A 100 12.62 -25.03 -24.60
C GLY A 100 11.98 -24.17 -23.49
N HIS A 101 10.65 -24.10 -23.43
CA HIS A 101 9.90 -23.47 -22.35
C HIS A 101 9.12 -24.51 -21.52
N THR A 102 8.97 -24.23 -20.22
CA THR A 102 8.28 -25.09 -19.26
C THR A 102 6.83 -24.64 -19.09
N ILE A 103 5.85 -25.55 -19.24
CA ILE A 103 4.42 -25.25 -19.11
C ILE A 103 3.79 -26.24 -18.12
N SER A 104 3.06 -25.76 -17.10
CA SER A 104 2.52 -26.60 -16.04
C SER A 104 1.16 -27.21 -16.41
N LEU A 105 1.04 -28.54 -16.34
CA LEU A 105 -0.19 -29.29 -16.62
C LEU A 105 -0.97 -29.62 -15.34
N ALA A 106 -2.26 -29.34 -15.35
CA ALA A 106 -3.19 -29.79 -14.32
C ALA A 106 -3.69 -31.23 -14.58
N PRO A 107 -3.88 -32.08 -13.55
CA PRO A 107 -4.42 -33.43 -13.74
C PRO A 107 -5.83 -33.43 -14.32
N SER A 108 -6.13 -34.39 -15.19
CA SER A 108 -7.49 -34.69 -15.71
C SER A 108 -8.09 -33.65 -16.67
N ARG A 109 -7.28 -32.97 -17.49
CA ARG A 109 -7.73 -32.05 -18.55
C ARG A 109 -7.40 -32.57 -19.97
N TYR A 110 -8.11 -32.06 -20.98
CA TYR A 110 -7.89 -32.33 -22.40
C TYR A 110 -7.05 -31.22 -23.04
N TRP A 111 -6.14 -31.61 -23.92
CA TRP A 111 -5.17 -30.71 -24.53
C TRP A 111 -5.26 -30.79 -26.06
N GLU A 112 -5.34 -29.65 -26.73
CA GLU A 112 -5.34 -29.56 -28.19
C GLU A 112 -3.94 -29.20 -28.70
N LEU A 113 -3.43 -30.02 -29.62
CA LEU A 113 -2.11 -29.90 -30.23
C LEU A 113 -2.26 -29.79 -31.75
N THR A 114 -1.84 -28.68 -32.33
CA THR A 114 -1.86 -28.53 -33.80
C THR A 114 -0.84 -29.46 -34.47
N SER A 115 -1.18 -30.07 -35.61
CA SER A 115 -0.26 -30.95 -36.38
C SER A 115 1.05 -30.28 -36.80
N SER A 116 1.07 -28.94 -36.88
CA SER A 116 2.27 -28.14 -37.14
C SER A 116 3.17 -27.93 -35.93
N GLY A 117 2.72 -28.32 -34.72
CA GLY A 117 3.50 -28.26 -33.49
C GLY A 117 3.78 -26.86 -32.95
N ARG A 118 3.07 -25.83 -33.41
CA ARG A 118 3.32 -24.41 -33.10
C ARG A 118 2.55 -23.90 -31.89
N ASP A 119 1.37 -24.44 -31.62
CA ASP A 119 0.47 -23.99 -30.56
C ASP A 119 -0.03 -25.16 -29.71
N ILE A 120 -0.01 -24.97 -28.37
CA ILE A 120 -0.62 -25.85 -27.35
C ILE A 120 -1.72 -25.06 -26.66
N LEU A 121 -2.96 -25.55 -26.70
CA LEU A 121 -4.11 -24.87 -26.07
C LEU A 121 -4.72 -25.77 -24.99
N ILE A 122 -4.96 -25.18 -23.81
CA ILE A 122 -5.77 -25.79 -22.75
C ILE A 122 -7.23 -25.68 -23.18
N ILE A 123 -7.89 -26.82 -23.32
CA ILE A 123 -9.32 -26.80 -23.60
C ILE A 123 -10.08 -26.88 -22.27
N ASP A 124 -10.43 -25.71 -21.72
CA ASP A 124 -11.36 -25.58 -20.59
C ASP A 124 -12.79 -25.42 -21.10
N ASP A 125 -13.24 -26.38 -21.91
CA ASP A 125 -14.59 -26.39 -22.46
C ASP A 125 -15.40 -27.56 -21.86
N PRO A 126 -16.40 -27.29 -21.01
CA PRO A 126 -17.34 -28.30 -20.52
C PRO A 126 -18.09 -29.02 -21.65
N ASP A 127 -18.22 -28.39 -22.83
CA ASP A 127 -18.90 -28.99 -23.99
C ASP A 127 -18.07 -30.14 -24.61
N LEU A 128 -16.75 -30.22 -24.35
CA LEU A 128 -15.93 -31.36 -24.79
C LEU A 128 -16.12 -32.62 -23.93
N GLU A 129 -16.55 -32.49 -22.67
CA GLU A 129 -17.04 -33.65 -21.88
C GLU A 129 -18.32 -34.25 -22.51
N SER A 130 -19.07 -33.45 -23.28
CA SER A 130 -20.30 -33.88 -23.96
C SER A 130 -20.09 -34.49 -25.36
N ILE A 131 -19.03 -34.09 -26.06
CA ILE A 131 -18.75 -34.54 -27.43
C ILE A 131 -18.50 -36.05 -27.51
N ILE A 132 -18.02 -36.66 -26.41
CA ILE A 132 -17.73 -38.10 -26.31
C ILE A 132 -19.00 -38.98 -26.38
N TRP A 133 -20.21 -38.40 -26.30
CA TRP A 133 -21.47 -39.15 -26.32
C TRP A 133 -22.30 -39.04 -27.60
N THR A 134 -21.75 -38.50 -28.69
CA THR A 134 -22.45 -38.50 -29.99
C THR A 134 -21.98 -39.66 -30.88
N THR A 135 -22.95 -40.43 -31.37
CA THR A 135 -22.77 -41.73 -32.05
C THR A 135 -21.91 -41.69 -33.32
N GLU A 136 -21.24 -42.83 -33.55
CA GLU A 136 -20.47 -43.38 -34.68
C GLU A 136 -20.83 -42.99 -36.15
N LYS A 137 -21.85 -42.17 -36.42
CA LYS A 137 -22.28 -41.81 -37.78
C LYS A 137 -22.07 -40.34 -38.19
N ALA A 138 -21.55 -39.48 -37.32
CA ALA A 138 -21.27 -38.08 -37.66
C ALA A 138 -19.86 -37.83 -38.25
N ILE A 139 -19.10 -38.87 -38.60
CA ILE A 139 -17.76 -38.76 -39.22
C ILE A 139 -17.82 -38.64 -40.76
N LYS A 140 -19.01 -38.48 -41.36
CA LYS A 140 -19.10 -38.14 -42.79
C LYS A 140 -20.11 -37.02 -43.03
N GLY A 141 -19.59 -35.80 -42.93
CA GLY A 141 -20.19 -34.60 -43.50
C GLY A 141 -21.34 -34.04 -42.68
N LEU A 142 -21.07 -33.02 -41.87
CA LEU A 142 -22.06 -32.02 -41.47
C LEU A 142 -21.35 -30.72 -41.04
N LYS A 143 -21.83 -29.60 -41.60
CA LYS A 143 -21.56 -28.24 -41.12
C LYS A 143 -22.03 -28.10 -39.66
N PRO A 144 -21.42 -27.20 -38.86
CA PRO A 144 -21.69 -27.11 -37.44
C PRO A 144 -23.09 -26.56 -37.18
N THR A 145 -24.01 -27.46 -36.85
CA THR A 145 -25.25 -27.13 -36.12
C THR A 145 -25.57 -28.31 -35.21
N ALA A 146 -24.85 -28.43 -34.09
CA ALA A 146 -25.22 -29.33 -33.00
C ALA A 146 -25.84 -28.49 -31.85
N PRO A 147 -26.95 -28.94 -31.23
CA PRO A 147 -27.56 -28.22 -30.12
C PRO A 147 -26.66 -28.35 -28.89
N ALA A 148 -26.16 -27.22 -28.39
CA ALA A 148 -25.43 -27.17 -27.12
C ALA A 148 -26.28 -27.79 -26.00
N ILE A 149 -25.66 -28.54 -25.09
CA ILE A 149 -26.29 -28.94 -23.83
C ILE A 149 -26.90 -27.67 -23.23
N GLY A 150 -28.20 -27.68 -22.95
CA GLY A 150 -28.84 -26.52 -22.36
C GLY A 150 -28.15 -26.16 -21.04
N LYS A 151 -27.80 -24.89 -20.83
CA LYS A 151 -27.24 -24.36 -19.56
C LYS A 151 -27.99 -24.83 -18.29
N ASN A 152 -29.24 -25.28 -18.44
CA ASN A 152 -30.10 -25.76 -17.38
C ASN A 152 -29.78 -27.20 -16.91
N ASP A 153 -29.04 -28.00 -17.69
CA ASP A 153 -28.75 -29.42 -17.40
C ASP A 153 -27.36 -29.63 -16.78
N LEU A 154 -26.43 -28.70 -17.02
CA LEU A 154 -25.05 -28.68 -16.49
C LEU A 154 -24.97 -28.76 -14.95
N PRO A 155 -25.83 -28.05 -14.17
CA PRO A 155 -25.80 -28.11 -12.71
C PRO A 155 -26.17 -29.51 -12.17
N THR A 156 -27.11 -30.20 -12.85
CA THR A 156 -27.54 -31.54 -12.49
C THR A 156 -26.45 -32.57 -12.77
N LEU A 157 -25.73 -32.40 -13.89
CA LEU A 157 -24.59 -33.24 -14.28
C LEU A 157 -23.43 -33.09 -13.30
N THR A 158 -23.07 -31.84 -12.98
CA THR A 158 -22.03 -31.49 -12.00
C THR A 158 -22.36 -32.03 -10.61
N SER A 159 -23.62 -31.93 -10.19
CA SER A 159 -24.10 -32.46 -8.91
C SER A 159 -24.05 -34.00 -8.86
N GLY A 160 -24.33 -34.67 -9.98
CA GLY A 160 -24.18 -36.12 -10.12
C GLY A 160 -22.73 -36.57 -9.92
N PHE A 161 -21.77 -35.93 -10.59
CA PHE A 161 -20.35 -36.27 -10.44
C PHE A 161 -19.78 -35.93 -9.06
N ASN A 162 -20.20 -34.82 -8.46
CA ASN A 162 -19.82 -34.48 -7.08
C ASN A 162 -20.33 -35.51 -6.07
N ALA A 163 -21.56 -36.03 -6.26
CA ALA A 163 -22.07 -37.11 -5.43
C ALA A 163 -21.26 -38.42 -5.59
N VAL A 164 -20.77 -38.74 -6.79
CA VAL A 164 -19.84 -39.88 -7.01
C VAL A 164 -18.52 -39.67 -6.28
N ARG A 165 -17.94 -38.47 -6.35
CA ARG A 165 -16.68 -38.13 -5.67
C ARG A 165 -16.80 -38.22 -4.15
N LEU A 166 -17.91 -37.73 -3.59
CA LEU A 166 -18.21 -37.86 -2.17
C LEU A 166 -18.45 -39.32 -1.77
N ALA A 167 -19.07 -40.13 -2.63
CA ALA A 167 -19.22 -41.56 -2.40
C ALA A 167 -17.86 -42.27 -2.29
N GLN A 168 -16.92 -41.94 -3.19
CA GLN A 168 -15.55 -42.46 -3.15
C GLN A 168 -14.77 -41.99 -1.92
N LEU A 169 -14.92 -40.72 -1.52
CA LEU A 169 -14.29 -40.19 -0.31
C LEU A 169 -14.84 -40.89 0.95
N SER A 170 -16.14 -41.10 1.05
CA SER A 170 -16.75 -41.88 2.14
C SER A 170 -16.31 -43.34 2.14
N LEU A 171 -16.09 -43.97 0.96
CA LEU A 171 -15.48 -45.30 0.89
C LEU A 171 -14.05 -45.31 1.43
N SER A 172 -13.22 -44.31 1.09
CA SER A 172 -11.85 -44.19 1.59
C SER A 172 -11.77 -44.00 3.11
N ARG A 173 -12.85 -43.48 3.70
CA ARG A 173 -13.05 -43.30 5.15
C ARG A 173 -13.83 -44.44 5.79
N TRP A 174 -14.13 -45.50 5.05
CA TRP A 174 -14.81 -46.72 5.52
C TRP A 174 -16.26 -46.48 5.97
N GLU A 175 -16.89 -45.42 5.47
CA GLU A 175 -18.27 -45.01 5.79
C GLU A 175 -19.26 -45.60 4.77
N PHE A 176 -19.33 -46.94 4.71
CA PHE A 176 -20.01 -47.68 3.63
C PHE A 176 -21.49 -47.36 3.45
N LYS A 177 -22.23 -47.12 4.55
CA LYS A 177 -23.65 -46.71 4.46
C LYS A 177 -23.80 -45.34 3.80
N GLN A 178 -22.88 -44.43 4.09
CA GLN A 178 -22.87 -43.07 3.58
C GLN A 178 -22.38 -43.03 2.12
N ALA A 179 -21.35 -43.82 1.80
CA ALA A 179 -20.93 -44.06 0.41
C ALA A 179 -22.07 -44.65 -0.45
N ALA A 180 -22.79 -45.66 0.04
CA ALA A 180 -23.93 -46.22 -0.67
C ALA A 180 -25.08 -45.21 -0.81
N ALA A 181 -25.26 -44.29 0.15
CA ALA A 181 -26.24 -43.21 0.04
C ALA A 181 -25.84 -42.23 -1.07
N TYR A 182 -24.56 -41.84 -1.14
CA TYR A 182 -24.04 -40.94 -2.17
C TYR A 182 -24.04 -41.57 -3.58
N TYR A 183 -23.75 -42.87 -3.73
CA TYR A 183 -23.91 -43.55 -5.02
C TYR A 183 -25.38 -43.62 -5.48
N ASN A 184 -26.32 -43.86 -4.56
CA ASN A 184 -27.75 -43.78 -4.89
C ASN A 184 -28.17 -42.33 -5.24
N GLN A 185 -27.58 -41.34 -4.60
CA GLN A 185 -27.83 -39.94 -4.91
C GLN A 185 -27.30 -39.57 -6.31
N ALA A 186 -26.08 -40.00 -6.66
CA ALA A 186 -25.53 -39.87 -8.00
C ALA A 186 -26.44 -40.53 -9.04
N ALA A 187 -26.86 -41.78 -8.81
CA ALA A 187 -27.79 -42.48 -9.69
C ALA A 187 -29.08 -41.70 -9.94
N ARG A 188 -29.67 -41.06 -8.91
CA ARG A 188 -30.88 -40.24 -9.09
C ARG A 188 -30.64 -39.00 -9.95
N HIS A 189 -29.48 -38.36 -9.81
CA HIS A 189 -29.13 -37.21 -10.66
C HIS A 189 -28.97 -37.64 -12.13
N PHE A 190 -28.25 -38.74 -12.39
CA PHE A 190 -28.10 -39.29 -13.74
C PHE A 190 -29.40 -39.85 -14.33
N GLU A 191 -30.31 -40.37 -13.50
CA GLU A 191 -31.64 -40.82 -13.95
C GLU A 191 -32.55 -39.63 -14.30
N THR A 192 -32.42 -38.52 -13.58
CA THR A 192 -33.13 -37.27 -13.88
C THR A 192 -32.67 -36.69 -15.23
N LEU A 193 -31.35 -36.72 -15.47
CA LEU A 193 -30.75 -36.35 -16.76
C LEU A 193 -31.17 -37.30 -17.89
N ALA A 194 -31.23 -38.61 -17.65
CA ALA A 194 -31.71 -39.59 -18.62
C ALA A 194 -33.16 -39.32 -19.05
N ARG A 195 -34.05 -38.90 -18.14
CA ARG A 195 -35.44 -38.52 -18.49
C ARG A 195 -35.54 -37.19 -19.24
N GLN A 196 -34.53 -36.33 -19.11
CA GLN A 196 -34.42 -35.04 -19.80
C GLN A 196 -33.61 -35.15 -21.10
N SER A 197 -33.05 -36.33 -21.40
CA SER A 197 -32.16 -36.62 -22.54
C SER A 197 -32.75 -36.22 -23.90
N ALA A 198 -34.05 -36.46 -24.12
CA ALA A 198 -34.75 -36.10 -25.34
C ALA A 198 -34.80 -34.59 -25.63
N LYS A 199 -34.60 -33.72 -24.61
CA LYS A 199 -34.56 -32.26 -24.74
C LYS A 199 -33.13 -31.68 -24.71
N SER A 200 -32.17 -32.43 -24.19
CA SER A 200 -30.78 -31.99 -23.93
C SER A 200 -29.77 -32.53 -24.95
N GLY A 201 -30.18 -33.42 -25.86
CA GLY A 201 -29.34 -33.98 -26.91
C GLY A 201 -28.38 -35.09 -26.44
N LEU A 202 -28.45 -35.48 -25.16
CA LEU A 202 -27.63 -36.54 -24.58
C LEU A 202 -28.23 -37.93 -24.86
N SER A 203 -27.38 -38.95 -25.02
CA SER A 203 -27.83 -40.33 -25.23
C SER A 203 -28.38 -40.94 -23.94
N GLU A 204 -29.63 -41.43 -23.97
CA GLU A 204 -30.30 -42.01 -22.80
C GLU A 204 -29.64 -43.32 -22.33
N SER A 205 -29.18 -44.16 -23.26
CA SER A 205 -28.67 -45.51 -22.99
C SER A 205 -27.46 -45.53 -22.04
N PRO A 206 -26.39 -44.75 -22.27
CA PRO A 206 -25.24 -44.75 -21.37
C PRO A 206 -25.55 -44.17 -19.99
N MET A 207 -26.42 -43.17 -19.92
CA MET A 207 -26.85 -42.63 -18.62
C MET A 207 -27.62 -43.67 -17.82
N GLN A 208 -28.49 -44.45 -18.46
CA GLN A 208 -29.17 -45.57 -17.82
C GLN A 208 -28.20 -46.67 -17.38
N ASP A 209 -27.13 -46.95 -18.15
CA ASP A 209 -26.08 -47.89 -17.76
C ASP A 209 -25.33 -47.42 -16.50
N TYR A 210 -25.02 -46.12 -16.41
CA TYR A 210 -24.42 -45.54 -15.20
C TYR A 210 -25.37 -45.54 -14.00
N VAL A 211 -26.66 -45.27 -14.20
CA VAL A 211 -27.68 -45.38 -13.16
C VAL A 211 -27.73 -46.81 -12.62
N HIS A 212 -27.77 -47.81 -13.52
CA HIS A 212 -27.75 -49.22 -13.13
C HIS A 212 -26.44 -49.62 -12.45
N ALA A 213 -25.30 -49.13 -12.91
CA ALA A 213 -23.99 -49.40 -12.30
C ALA A 213 -23.89 -48.81 -10.88
N PHE A 214 -24.34 -47.57 -10.68
CA PHE A 214 -24.32 -46.92 -9.36
C PHE A 214 -25.36 -47.53 -8.39
N GLN A 215 -26.55 -47.89 -8.88
CA GLN A 215 -27.53 -48.61 -8.06
C GLN A 215 -27.05 -50.01 -7.68
N SER A 216 -26.39 -50.72 -8.59
CA SER A 216 -25.76 -52.02 -8.34
C SER A 216 -24.61 -51.91 -7.35
N ALA A 217 -23.72 -50.93 -7.52
CA ALA A 217 -22.63 -50.64 -6.59
C ALA A 217 -23.16 -50.26 -5.20
N ALA A 218 -24.21 -49.44 -5.12
CA ALA A 218 -24.81 -49.08 -3.85
C ALA A 218 -25.52 -50.27 -3.17
N GLN A 219 -26.13 -51.17 -3.93
CA GLN A 219 -26.69 -52.43 -3.42
C GLN A 219 -25.60 -53.39 -2.94
N GLU A 220 -24.51 -53.55 -3.69
CA GLU A 220 -23.35 -54.37 -3.31
C GLU A 220 -22.67 -53.81 -2.05
N ILE A 221 -22.46 -52.49 -1.95
CA ILE A 221 -21.90 -51.85 -0.76
C ILE A 221 -22.84 -52.04 0.45
N ARG A 222 -24.17 -51.97 0.26
CA ARG A 222 -25.15 -52.23 1.33
C ARG A 222 -25.21 -53.71 1.75
N LYS A 223 -25.09 -54.65 0.80
CA LYS A 223 -25.13 -56.10 1.06
C LYS A 223 -23.81 -56.63 1.63
N ASN A 224 -22.68 -56.18 1.08
CA ASN A 224 -21.38 -56.83 1.22
C ASN A 224 -20.21 -55.87 1.50
N GLY A 225 -20.41 -54.55 1.57
CA GLY A 225 -19.31 -53.56 1.60
C GLY A 225 -18.24 -53.80 2.67
N SER A 226 -18.66 -54.21 3.87
CA SER A 226 -17.75 -54.57 4.98
C SER A 226 -17.03 -55.91 4.76
N ARG A 227 -17.67 -56.86 4.05
CA ARG A 227 -17.17 -58.21 3.80
C ARG A 227 -16.20 -58.26 2.61
N TRP A 228 -16.42 -57.43 1.60
CA TRP A 228 -15.59 -57.35 0.39
C TRP A 228 -14.16 -56.91 0.71
N VAL A 229 -13.98 -55.87 1.52
CA VAL A 229 -12.65 -55.41 1.94
C VAL A 229 -12.02 -56.36 2.96
N CYS A 230 -12.80 -56.91 3.90
CA CYS A 230 -12.28 -57.81 4.93
C CYS A 230 -11.81 -59.16 4.37
N ARG A 231 -12.49 -59.76 3.40
CA ARG A 231 -12.13 -61.12 2.95
C ARG A 231 -10.77 -61.15 2.26
N ASP A 232 -10.50 -60.26 1.31
CA ASP A 232 -9.22 -60.26 0.59
C ASP A 232 -8.06 -59.75 1.45
N HIS A 233 -8.29 -58.75 2.32
CA HIS A 233 -7.29 -58.26 3.26
C HIS A 233 -6.96 -59.29 4.35
N LEU A 234 -7.96 -59.94 4.95
CA LEU A 234 -7.73 -61.00 5.96
C LEU A 234 -7.13 -62.25 5.33
N THR A 235 -7.43 -62.55 4.05
CA THR A 235 -6.79 -63.65 3.32
C THR A 235 -5.33 -63.33 3.03
N ALA A 236 -4.99 -62.08 2.66
CA ALA A 236 -3.61 -61.65 2.47
C ALA A 236 -2.82 -61.62 3.79
N ILE A 237 -3.41 -61.09 4.87
CA ILE A 237 -2.81 -61.07 6.22
C ILE A 237 -2.65 -62.49 6.76
N SER A 238 -3.66 -63.36 6.62
CA SER A 238 -3.59 -64.77 7.01
C SER A 238 -2.51 -65.51 6.22
N ARG A 239 -2.38 -65.26 4.91
CA ARG A 239 -1.28 -65.81 4.10
C ARG A 239 0.09 -65.28 4.52
N LEU A 240 0.21 -64.00 4.85
CA LEU A 240 1.45 -63.37 5.36
C LEU A 240 1.88 -63.98 6.70
N LEU A 241 0.94 -64.15 7.63
CA LEU A 241 1.17 -64.75 8.94
C LEU A 241 1.47 -66.25 8.85
N THR A 242 0.83 -66.96 7.92
CA THR A 242 1.08 -68.39 7.65
C THR A 242 2.45 -68.61 7.00
N ALA A 243 2.83 -67.76 6.05
CA ALA A 243 4.16 -67.78 5.44
C ALA A 243 5.24 -67.40 6.47
N TYR A 244 5.01 -66.39 7.31
CA TYR A 244 5.93 -65.99 8.38
C TYR A 244 6.18 -67.15 9.37
N ARG A 245 5.10 -67.80 9.81
CA ARG A 245 5.17 -68.97 10.70
C ARG A 245 5.91 -70.15 10.08
N ARG A 246 5.70 -70.42 8.79
CA ARG A 246 6.42 -71.46 8.05
C ARG A 246 7.91 -71.14 7.97
N ASP A 247 8.26 -69.92 7.57
CA ASP A 247 9.64 -69.49 7.33
C ASP A 247 10.43 -69.37 8.66
N HIS A 248 9.75 -69.17 9.80
CA HIS A 248 10.33 -69.13 11.14
C HIS A 248 10.12 -70.42 11.97
N ARG A 249 10.02 -71.58 11.30
CA ARG A 249 9.95 -72.93 11.91
C ARG A 249 8.87 -73.07 12.98
N GLY A 250 7.70 -72.48 12.76
CA GLY A 250 6.55 -72.57 13.64
C GLY A 250 6.54 -71.60 14.81
N LYS A 251 7.62 -70.82 15.04
CA LYS A 251 7.68 -69.80 16.08
C LYS A 251 7.07 -68.50 15.57
N MET A 252 6.10 -67.97 16.32
CA MET A 252 5.36 -66.78 15.95
C MET A 252 4.99 -66.00 17.22
N PRO A 253 5.31 -64.69 17.32
CA PRO A 253 5.03 -63.89 18.51
C PRO A 253 3.55 -63.94 18.91
N ASP A 254 3.26 -63.91 20.21
CA ASP A 254 1.90 -64.15 20.73
C ASP A 254 0.84 -63.20 20.16
N GLN A 255 1.22 -61.93 19.94
CA GLN A 255 0.36 -60.91 19.34
C GLN A 255 -0.01 -61.25 17.88
N LEU A 256 0.94 -61.79 17.11
CA LEU A 256 0.68 -62.24 15.74
C LEU A 256 -0.06 -63.58 15.74
N SER A 257 0.26 -64.49 16.66
CA SER A 257 -0.44 -65.77 16.84
C SER A 257 -1.92 -65.58 17.18
N ALA A 258 -2.23 -64.58 18.01
CA ALA A 258 -3.60 -64.15 18.30
C ALA A 258 -4.28 -63.56 17.05
N LEU A 259 -3.59 -62.71 16.29
CA LEU A 259 -4.10 -62.13 15.04
C LEU A 259 -4.37 -63.21 13.97
N GLN A 260 -3.48 -64.21 13.82
CA GLN A 260 -3.66 -65.31 12.87
C GLN A 260 -4.84 -66.21 13.26
N LYS A 261 -4.94 -66.64 14.53
CA LYS A 261 -6.11 -67.38 15.03
C LYS A 261 -7.40 -66.61 14.74
N TRP A 262 -7.39 -65.31 14.99
CA TRP A 262 -8.53 -64.45 14.75
C TRP A 262 -8.87 -64.28 13.24
N THR A 263 -7.89 -64.28 12.34
CA THR A 263 -8.15 -64.24 10.88
C THR A 263 -8.70 -65.56 10.31
N VAL A 264 -8.41 -66.69 10.96
CA VAL A 264 -8.81 -68.04 10.50
C VAL A 264 -10.24 -68.40 10.95
N ASP A 265 -10.72 -67.90 12.09
CA ASP A 265 -12.02 -68.27 12.69
C ASP A 265 -13.25 -67.46 12.18
N GLN A 266 -13.09 -66.69 11.10
CA GLN A 266 -13.99 -65.60 10.67
C GLN A 266 -15.27 -66.03 9.92
N SER A 267 -15.85 -67.19 10.24
CA SER A 267 -17.14 -67.57 9.64
C SER A 267 -18.36 -66.82 10.22
N ARG A 268 -18.19 -65.99 11.28
CA ARG A 268 -19.30 -65.28 11.97
C ARG A 268 -19.03 -63.84 12.46
N ALA A 269 -18.15 -63.06 11.84
CA ALA A 269 -17.90 -61.69 12.31
C ALA A 269 -18.98 -60.67 11.86
N ASP A 270 -19.61 -59.98 12.82
CA ASP A 270 -20.52 -58.84 12.60
C ASP A 270 -19.74 -57.54 12.25
N PRO A 271 -20.24 -56.70 11.33
CA PRO A 271 -19.65 -55.38 10.99
C PRO A 271 -19.27 -54.49 12.18
N GLY A 272 -20.03 -54.53 13.29
CA GLY A 272 -19.73 -53.77 14.51
C GLY A 272 -18.49 -54.25 15.27
N THR A 273 -18.00 -55.45 14.98
CA THR A 273 -16.77 -56.02 15.56
C THR A 273 -15.55 -55.67 14.70
N ILE A 274 -15.72 -55.55 13.38
CA ILE A 274 -14.70 -55.08 12.42
C ILE A 274 -14.44 -53.58 12.63
N ALA A 275 -15.48 -52.78 12.84
CA ALA A 275 -15.35 -51.37 13.20
C ALA A 275 -14.61 -51.18 14.55
N ARG A 276 -14.71 -52.15 15.48
CA ARG A 276 -13.98 -52.15 16.76
C ARG A 276 -12.50 -52.52 16.64
N LEU A 277 -12.10 -53.22 15.57
CA LEU A 277 -10.68 -53.50 15.27
C LEU A 277 -9.92 -52.24 14.84
N PHE A 278 -10.64 -51.29 14.21
CA PHE A 278 -10.11 -50.01 13.72
C PHE A 278 -10.59 -48.78 14.53
N ARG A 279 -11.53 -48.96 15.46
CA ARG A 279 -11.87 -48.05 16.56
C ARG A 279 -11.81 -48.85 17.87
N ALA A 280 -10.68 -48.83 18.56
CA ALA A 280 -10.56 -49.50 19.86
C ALA A 280 -11.63 -49.01 20.87
N PRO A 281 -12.09 -49.87 21.80
CA PRO A 281 -12.98 -49.47 22.89
C PRO A 281 -12.27 -48.49 23.82
N ALA A 282 -13.05 -47.63 24.48
CA ALA A 282 -12.55 -46.60 25.38
C ALA A 282 -11.71 -47.18 26.56
N ASP A 283 -10.65 -46.42 26.91
CA ASP A 283 -9.65 -46.52 28.00
C ASP A 283 -8.49 -47.52 27.83
N ARG A 284 -7.20 -47.22 28.12
CA ARG A 284 -6.61 -46.07 28.86
C ARG A 284 -5.16 -45.70 28.45
N ASP A 285 -4.57 -46.33 27.43
CA ASP A 285 -3.21 -45.98 26.96
C ASP A 285 -3.12 -45.96 25.43
N ASN A 286 -2.87 -44.77 24.88
CA ASN A 286 -2.80 -44.44 23.46
C ASN A 286 -1.56 -45.06 22.78
N THR A 287 -1.73 -45.99 21.82
CA THR A 287 -0.94 -46.12 20.56
C THR A 287 -1.55 -47.22 19.66
N ARG A 288 -2.56 -46.95 18.82
CA ARG A 288 -2.54 -46.50 17.39
C ARG A 288 -2.31 -47.61 16.33
N PRO A 289 -2.93 -47.48 15.13
CA PRO A 289 -3.24 -48.58 14.21
C PRO A 289 -2.07 -49.03 13.33
N ILE A 290 -2.11 -50.30 12.91
CA ILE A 290 -1.20 -50.90 11.93
C ILE A 290 -1.47 -50.28 10.54
N SER A 291 -0.52 -49.51 10.01
CA SER A 291 -0.61 -48.94 8.64
C SER A 291 -0.01 -49.90 7.61
N TYR A 292 -0.77 -50.22 6.56
CA TYR A 292 -0.34 -51.04 5.43
C TYR A 292 -0.09 -50.17 4.19
N PHE A 293 0.98 -50.43 3.44
CA PHE A 293 1.18 -49.88 2.10
C PHE A 293 1.20 -51.02 1.08
N TYR A 294 0.29 -50.96 0.10
CA TYR A 294 0.19 -51.91 -1.01
C TYR A 294 0.77 -51.27 -2.28
N ARG A 295 1.81 -51.88 -2.86
CA ARG A 295 2.38 -51.48 -4.16
C ARG A 295 2.14 -52.62 -5.17
N PRO A 296 1.26 -52.44 -6.19
CA PRO A 296 0.90 -53.56 -7.06
C PRO A 296 2.05 -54.02 -7.96
N ASN A 297 3.03 -53.16 -8.29
CA ASN A 297 4.16 -53.50 -9.17
C ASN A 297 5.43 -52.77 -8.72
N ALA A 298 6.45 -53.51 -8.30
CA ALA A 298 7.83 -53.02 -8.28
C ALA A 298 8.51 -53.32 -9.64
N ALA A 299 9.65 -52.69 -9.91
CA ALA A 299 10.37 -52.73 -11.20
C ALA A 299 10.75 -54.14 -11.71
N THR A 300 10.53 -55.20 -10.93
CA THR A 300 10.77 -56.60 -11.28
C THR A 300 9.48 -57.40 -11.59
N GLY A 301 8.30 -56.77 -11.60
CA GLY A 301 7.03 -57.45 -11.91
C GLY A 301 6.41 -58.27 -10.78
N GLU A 302 6.94 -58.14 -9.55
CA GLU A 302 6.41 -58.81 -8.36
C GLU A 302 5.63 -57.82 -7.47
N ALA A 303 4.47 -58.25 -6.96
CA ALA A 303 3.66 -57.45 -6.03
C ALA A 303 4.35 -57.44 -4.65
N ILE A 304 4.64 -56.24 -4.13
CA ILE A 304 5.29 -56.06 -2.83
C ILE A 304 4.30 -55.39 -1.86
N VAL A 305 3.98 -56.08 -0.76
CA VAL A 305 3.27 -55.49 0.38
C VAL A 305 4.29 -55.13 1.44
N VAL A 306 4.37 -53.84 1.78
CA VAL A 306 5.28 -53.34 2.81
C VAL A 306 4.47 -53.00 4.05
N SER A 307 4.83 -53.60 5.19
CA SER A 307 4.19 -53.27 6.46
C SER A 307 5.22 -53.21 7.59
N TYR A 308 5.12 -52.14 8.37
CA TYR A 308 5.92 -51.90 9.56
C TYR A 308 5.23 -52.59 10.74
N PHE A 309 5.51 -53.88 10.92
CA PHE A 309 4.91 -54.64 12.03
C PHE A 309 5.61 -54.36 13.38
N TYR A 310 6.85 -53.82 13.37
CA TYR A 310 7.66 -53.57 14.56
C TYR A 310 8.54 -52.31 14.44
N PRO A 311 8.91 -51.67 15.56
CA PRO A 311 10.00 -50.68 15.59
C PRO A 311 11.30 -51.26 15.00
N GLY A 312 11.90 -50.59 14.01
CA GLY A 312 13.20 -50.95 13.45
C GLY A 312 13.26 -52.17 12.53
N ARG A 313 12.12 -52.78 12.15
CA ARG A 313 12.08 -53.91 11.20
C ARG A 313 11.12 -53.65 10.04
N LEU A 314 11.58 -54.00 8.84
CA LEU A 314 10.80 -53.96 7.61
C LEU A 314 10.43 -55.39 7.24
N VAL A 315 9.12 -55.66 7.17
CA VAL A 315 8.62 -56.95 6.69
C VAL A 315 7.97 -56.71 5.33
N GLU A 316 8.58 -57.27 4.30
CA GLU A 316 8.14 -57.17 2.92
C GLU A 316 7.58 -58.51 2.47
N LEU A 317 6.41 -58.49 1.85
CA LEU A 317 5.85 -59.66 1.19
C LEU A 317 6.16 -59.57 -0.30
N VAL A 318 7.09 -60.39 -0.77
CA VAL A 318 7.53 -60.40 -2.17
C VAL A 318 6.84 -61.56 -2.88
N ARG A 319 6.03 -61.27 -3.90
CA ARG A 319 5.29 -62.28 -4.68
C ARG A 319 6.18 -62.87 -5.77
N HIS A 320 6.70 -64.07 -5.57
CA HIS A 320 7.49 -64.78 -6.57
C HIS A 320 6.64 -65.81 -7.30
N THR A 321 6.42 -65.58 -8.61
CA THR A 321 5.62 -66.40 -9.54
C THR A 321 4.20 -66.74 -9.06
N GLU A 322 4.03 -67.75 -8.21
CA GLU A 322 2.73 -68.16 -7.61
C GLU A 322 2.74 -68.25 -6.07
N ASN A 323 3.88 -67.97 -5.42
CA ASN A 323 4.03 -68.01 -3.97
C ASN A 323 4.46 -66.66 -3.39
N TYR A 324 4.11 -66.41 -2.13
CA TYR A 324 4.57 -65.24 -1.39
C TYR A 324 5.75 -65.63 -0.48
N ARG A 325 6.82 -64.83 -0.50
CA ARG A 325 7.94 -64.94 0.44
C ARG A 325 7.90 -63.75 1.40
N VAL A 326 8.07 -64.02 2.69
CA VAL A 326 8.21 -62.97 3.70
C VAL A 326 9.69 -62.64 3.85
N GLN A 327 10.06 -61.39 3.55
CA GLN A 327 11.38 -60.85 3.77
C GLN A 327 11.33 -59.94 4.99
N ASP A 328 11.72 -60.49 6.15
CA ASP A 328 11.87 -59.75 7.40
C ASP A 328 13.32 -59.29 7.52
N ARG A 329 13.56 -57.99 7.35
CA ARG A 329 14.90 -57.38 7.44
C ARG A 329 14.92 -56.23 8.45
N PRO A 330 16.00 -56.07 9.24
CA PRO A 330 16.19 -54.85 10.01
C PRO A 330 16.29 -53.66 9.06
N ILE A 331 15.69 -52.52 9.41
CA ILE A 331 15.83 -51.31 8.61
C ILE A 331 17.27 -50.83 8.77
N GLY A 332 17.99 -50.81 7.65
CA GLY A 332 19.37 -50.37 7.63
C GLY A 332 19.48 -48.88 7.92
N LYS A 333 20.60 -48.48 8.53
CA LYS A 333 20.96 -47.07 8.76
C LYS A 333 20.80 -46.23 7.48
N THR A 334 21.14 -46.79 6.31
CA THR A 334 21.00 -46.16 4.99
C THR A 334 19.56 -45.80 4.61
N GLN A 335 18.56 -46.61 4.97
CA GLN A 335 17.16 -46.27 4.71
C GLN A 335 16.65 -45.15 5.63
N ILE A 336 17.07 -45.16 6.91
CA ILE A 336 16.76 -44.09 7.87
C ILE A 336 17.40 -42.77 7.40
N ASP A 337 18.68 -42.81 7.02
CA ASP A 337 19.40 -41.64 6.52
C ASP A 337 18.75 -41.10 5.24
N SER A 338 18.29 -41.96 4.32
CA SER A 338 17.56 -41.55 3.11
C SER A 338 16.22 -40.85 3.42
N LEU A 339 15.46 -41.35 4.40
CA LEU A 339 14.21 -40.71 4.83
C LEU A 339 14.45 -39.37 5.54
N VAL A 340 15.55 -39.26 6.29
CA VAL A 340 16.00 -38.00 6.89
C VAL A 340 16.32 -36.98 5.80
N GLU A 341 17.14 -37.33 4.81
CA GLU A 341 17.53 -36.42 3.73
C GLU A 341 16.33 -36.03 2.83
N MET A 342 15.43 -36.97 2.56
CA MET A 342 14.18 -36.68 1.86
C MET A 342 13.31 -35.72 2.67
N GLY A 343 13.12 -35.96 3.97
CA GLY A 343 12.34 -35.09 4.84
C GLY A 343 12.92 -33.67 4.92
N LYS A 344 14.26 -33.54 5.02
CA LYS A 344 14.95 -32.24 4.98
C LYS A 344 14.75 -31.51 3.66
N THR A 345 14.86 -32.23 2.54
CA THR A 345 14.67 -31.66 1.20
C THR A 345 13.26 -31.12 1.03
N LEU A 346 12.25 -31.91 1.41
CA LEU A 346 10.84 -31.51 1.36
C LEU A 346 10.56 -30.29 2.24
N LEU A 347 11.14 -30.23 3.44
CA LEU A 347 11.05 -29.05 4.31
C LEU A 347 11.67 -27.80 3.68
N SER A 348 12.85 -27.92 3.06
CA SER A 348 13.50 -26.77 2.40
C SER A 348 12.72 -26.25 1.19
N GLN A 349 11.88 -27.08 0.58
CA GLN A 349 11.01 -26.74 -0.55
C GLN A 349 9.60 -26.30 -0.11
N ASN A 350 9.34 -26.30 1.20
CA ASN A 350 8.03 -26.09 1.79
C ASN A 350 6.93 -27.03 1.25
N ASP A 351 7.28 -28.30 1.04
CA ASP A 351 6.36 -29.31 0.53
C ASP A 351 5.57 -29.97 1.68
N THR A 352 4.24 -29.94 1.56
CA THR A 352 3.30 -30.60 2.50
C THR A 352 3.54 -32.12 2.66
N LEU A 353 4.21 -32.76 1.69
CA LEU A 353 4.65 -34.16 1.76
C LEU A 353 5.72 -34.40 2.83
N ALA A 354 6.34 -33.36 3.39
CA ALA A 354 7.25 -33.48 4.53
C ALA A 354 6.58 -34.18 5.72
N VAL A 355 5.32 -33.83 6.04
CA VAL A 355 4.59 -34.39 7.19
C VAL A 355 4.44 -35.92 7.11
N PRO A 356 3.89 -36.54 6.05
CA PRO A 356 3.75 -37.99 5.98
C PRO A 356 5.08 -38.74 5.93
N ILE A 357 6.10 -38.21 5.24
CA ILE A 357 7.44 -38.83 5.18
C ILE A 357 8.13 -38.80 6.55
N LEU A 358 8.09 -37.67 7.25
CA LEU A 358 8.67 -37.53 8.57
C LEU A 358 7.87 -38.28 9.63
N THR A 359 6.55 -38.44 9.45
CA THR A 359 5.73 -39.33 10.28
C THR A 359 6.19 -40.78 10.13
N ALA A 360 6.40 -41.24 8.89
CA ALA A 360 6.93 -42.58 8.64
C ALA A 360 8.34 -42.76 9.23
N LEU A 361 9.20 -41.75 9.15
CA LEU A 361 10.52 -41.75 9.77
C LEU A 361 10.45 -41.93 11.29
N THR A 362 9.58 -41.17 11.98
CA THR A 362 9.39 -41.32 13.44
C THR A 362 8.77 -42.64 13.84
N HIS A 363 8.13 -43.35 12.92
CA HIS A 363 7.60 -44.70 13.17
C HIS A 363 8.68 -45.77 12.98
N VAL A 364 9.49 -45.62 11.94
CA VAL A 364 10.61 -46.52 11.60
C VAL A 364 11.75 -46.41 12.60
N ALA A 365 12.03 -45.20 13.07
CA ALA A 365 13.07 -44.88 14.03
C ALA A 365 12.49 -44.02 15.17
N PRO A 366 11.73 -44.63 16.11
CA PRO A 366 11.01 -43.89 17.15
C PRO A 366 11.93 -43.20 18.16
N ASP A 367 13.15 -43.69 18.32
CA ASP A 367 14.16 -43.10 19.20
C ASP A 367 15.05 -42.09 18.46
N LEU A 368 14.81 -41.86 17.16
CA LEU A 368 15.52 -40.85 16.39
C LEU A 368 14.98 -39.46 16.73
N LYS A 369 15.61 -38.82 17.72
CA LYS A 369 15.36 -37.42 18.12
C LYS A 369 15.23 -36.45 16.94
N LEU A 370 16.09 -36.62 15.92
CA LEU A 370 16.10 -35.82 14.69
C LEU A 370 14.80 -35.95 13.90
N GLY A 371 14.23 -37.16 13.81
CA GLY A 371 12.98 -37.41 13.09
C GLY A 371 11.80 -36.68 13.72
N HIS A 372 11.72 -36.68 15.06
CA HIS A 372 10.67 -35.95 15.79
C HIS A 372 10.84 -34.43 15.68
N CYS A 373 12.08 -33.95 15.70
CA CYS A 373 12.37 -32.53 15.50
C CYS A 373 11.95 -32.04 14.10
N LEU A 374 12.37 -32.76 13.04
CA LEU A 374 11.96 -32.45 11.67
C LEU A 374 10.45 -32.52 11.47
N LEU A 375 9.78 -33.52 12.07
CA LEU A 375 8.32 -33.62 12.05
C LEU A 375 7.65 -32.42 12.74
N GLY A 376 8.23 -31.91 13.82
CA GLY A 376 7.78 -30.69 14.49
C GLY A 376 7.82 -29.47 13.57
N TYR A 377 8.91 -29.29 12.82
CA TYR A 377 9.02 -28.24 11.81
C TYR A 377 8.03 -28.42 10.65
N ALA A 378 7.81 -29.65 10.18
CA ALA A 378 6.81 -29.93 9.16
C ALA A 378 5.39 -29.57 9.61
N TYR A 379 5.08 -29.76 10.90
CA TYR A 379 3.80 -29.32 11.46
C TYR A 379 3.70 -27.80 11.64
N LEU A 380 4.81 -27.08 11.83
CA LEU A 380 4.82 -25.62 11.85
C LEU A 380 4.47 -25.04 10.48
N GLU A 381 5.00 -25.59 9.38
CA GLU A 381 4.71 -25.12 8.01
C GLU A 381 3.24 -25.26 7.62
N VAL A 382 2.56 -26.30 8.13
CA VAL A 382 1.10 -26.49 7.93
C VAL A 382 0.26 -25.85 9.05
N GLU A 383 0.85 -24.95 9.84
CA GLU A 383 0.23 -24.20 10.94
C GLU A 383 -0.45 -25.08 12.02
N ASN A 384 -0.02 -26.34 12.18
CA ASN A 384 -0.55 -27.26 13.17
C ASN A 384 0.23 -27.19 14.49
N TYR A 385 0.06 -26.09 15.21
CA TYR A 385 0.83 -25.76 16.41
C TYR A 385 0.74 -26.78 17.54
N ASP A 386 -0.37 -27.51 17.68
CA ASP A 386 -0.53 -28.53 18.73
C ASP A 386 0.27 -29.80 18.42
N ARG A 387 0.27 -30.26 17.16
CA ARG A 387 1.09 -31.42 16.76
C ARG A 387 2.57 -31.08 16.69
N ALA A 388 2.91 -29.87 16.23
CA ALA A 388 4.28 -29.36 16.26
C ALA A 388 4.85 -29.39 17.69
N ARG A 389 4.09 -28.86 18.65
CA ARG A 389 4.45 -28.88 20.08
C ARG A 389 4.78 -30.30 20.56
N ASN A 390 3.87 -31.25 20.35
CA ASN A 390 4.04 -32.63 20.82
C ASN A 390 5.26 -33.30 20.19
N ALA A 391 5.53 -33.05 18.92
CA ALA A 391 6.70 -33.60 18.22
C ALA A 391 8.01 -33.02 18.78
N PHE A 392 8.07 -31.71 19.06
CA PHE A 392 9.25 -31.11 19.69
C PHE A 392 9.44 -31.54 21.16
N GLU A 393 8.36 -31.63 21.95
CA GLU A 393 8.41 -32.18 23.32
C GLU A 393 8.95 -33.62 23.29
N ARG A 394 8.49 -34.45 22.33
CA ARG A 394 9.01 -35.81 22.16
C ARG A 394 10.50 -35.84 21.78
N ALA A 395 10.94 -34.92 20.93
CA ALA A 395 12.36 -34.81 20.58
C ALA A 395 13.22 -34.44 21.80
N ILE A 396 12.71 -33.58 22.69
CA ILE A 396 13.36 -33.16 23.95
C ILE A 396 13.36 -34.29 24.98
N ASP A 397 12.30 -35.08 25.08
CA ASP A 397 12.24 -36.26 25.94
C ASP A 397 13.32 -37.29 25.57
N LEU A 398 13.61 -37.42 24.27
CA LEU A 398 14.65 -38.29 23.73
C LEU A 398 16.05 -37.69 23.90
N ASP A 399 16.19 -36.37 23.76
CA ASP A 399 17.43 -35.65 24.02
C ASP A 399 17.17 -34.22 24.51
N HIS A 400 17.39 -34.01 25.81
CA HIS A 400 17.20 -32.70 26.45
C HIS A 400 18.22 -31.64 26.02
N ARG A 401 19.24 -31.99 25.22
CA ARG A 401 20.27 -31.06 24.71
C ARG A 401 20.04 -30.65 23.25
N LEU A 402 18.87 -30.98 22.69
CA LEU A 402 18.57 -30.67 21.30
C LEU A 402 18.08 -29.22 21.12
N SER A 403 18.99 -28.33 20.71
CA SER A 403 18.74 -26.89 20.53
C SER A 403 17.61 -26.60 19.56
N GLU A 404 17.51 -27.37 18.48
CA GLU A 404 16.55 -27.20 17.39
C GLU A 404 15.11 -27.44 17.87
N ALA A 405 14.92 -28.41 18.78
CA ALA A 405 13.60 -28.66 19.36
C ALA A 405 13.16 -27.54 20.31
N TYR A 406 14.08 -26.94 21.07
CA TYR A 406 13.76 -25.77 21.90
C TYR A 406 13.45 -24.52 21.05
N ASN A 407 14.19 -24.28 19.97
CA ASN A 407 13.86 -23.21 19.04
C ASN A 407 12.48 -23.44 18.37
N GLY A 408 12.20 -24.68 17.95
CA GLY A 408 10.89 -25.08 17.42
C GLY A 408 9.74 -24.84 18.40
N LEU A 409 9.92 -25.18 19.68
CA LEU A 409 8.95 -24.82 20.73
C LEU A 409 8.80 -23.30 20.87
N GLY A 410 9.90 -22.54 20.81
CA GLY A 410 9.86 -21.09 20.80
C GLY A 410 8.97 -20.54 19.69
N LEU A 411 9.11 -21.03 18.46
CA LEU A 411 8.28 -20.67 17.31
C LEU A 411 6.81 -21.04 17.51
N VAL A 412 6.52 -22.22 18.09
CA VAL A 412 5.14 -22.63 18.43
C VAL A 412 4.50 -21.62 19.39
N PHE A 413 5.21 -21.21 20.44
CA PHE A 413 4.69 -20.26 21.43
C PHE A 413 4.63 -18.83 20.88
N GLN A 414 5.53 -18.45 19.98
CA GLN A 414 5.53 -17.13 19.34
C GLN A 414 4.25 -16.88 18.53
N ASN A 415 3.67 -17.93 17.95
CA ASN A 415 2.43 -17.88 17.17
C ASN A 415 1.15 -18.09 18.02
N ARG A 416 1.25 -18.12 19.36
CA ARG A 416 0.08 -18.19 20.26
C ARG A 416 -0.23 -16.81 20.89
N PRO A 417 -1.51 -16.41 21.04
CA PRO A 417 -1.92 -15.07 21.51
C PRO A 417 -1.37 -14.60 22.87
N LYS A 418 -0.92 -15.52 23.73
CA LYS A 418 -0.32 -15.23 25.05
C LYS A 418 1.02 -15.95 25.27
N GLY A 419 1.67 -16.40 24.20
CA GLY A 419 2.84 -17.27 24.26
C GLY A 419 4.20 -16.56 24.22
N LEU A 420 4.25 -15.24 24.01
CA LEU A 420 5.50 -14.52 23.71
C LEU A 420 6.58 -14.65 24.81
N TYR A 421 6.23 -14.55 26.10
CA TYR A 421 7.19 -14.77 27.19
C TYR A 421 7.70 -16.23 27.25
N ASN A 422 6.82 -17.20 26.97
CA ASN A 422 7.21 -18.60 26.87
C ASN A 422 8.14 -18.82 25.67
N ALA A 423 7.89 -18.15 24.55
CA ALA A 423 8.74 -18.20 23.37
C ALA A 423 10.17 -17.74 23.70
N ILE A 424 10.32 -16.58 24.36
CA ILE A 424 11.63 -16.08 24.83
C ILE A 424 12.34 -17.11 25.71
N ARG A 425 11.61 -17.73 26.67
CA ARG A 425 12.17 -18.76 27.54
C ARG A 425 12.71 -19.96 26.74
N TYR A 426 11.98 -20.43 25.74
CA TYR A 426 12.41 -21.56 24.91
C TYR A 426 13.55 -21.20 23.96
N PHE A 427 13.58 -19.99 23.39
CA PHE A 427 14.73 -19.51 22.62
C PHE A 427 16.00 -19.43 23.48
N ARG A 428 15.92 -18.91 24.72
CA ARG A 428 17.06 -18.92 25.65
C ARG A 428 17.56 -20.32 25.94
N ARG A 429 16.67 -21.31 26.07
CA ARG A 429 17.06 -22.72 26.24
C ARG A 429 17.78 -23.28 25.01
N ALA A 430 17.36 -22.92 23.80
CA ALA A 430 18.05 -23.32 22.57
C ALA A 430 19.51 -22.81 22.53
N LEU A 431 19.79 -21.64 23.12
CA LEU A 431 21.13 -21.05 23.19
C LEU A 431 22.05 -21.69 24.25
N GLN A 432 21.51 -22.51 25.16
CA GLN A 432 22.29 -23.18 26.20
C GLN A 432 23.00 -24.45 25.71
N TRP A 433 22.55 -25.00 24.57
CA TRP A 433 23.01 -26.29 24.08
C TRP A 433 23.67 -26.14 22.70
N PRO A 434 24.69 -26.97 22.37
CA PRO A 434 25.33 -26.95 21.05
C PRO A 434 24.36 -27.45 19.96
N PRO A 435 24.43 -26.93 18.72
CA PRO A 435 23.63 -27.43 17.59
C PRO A 435 23.94 -28.90 17.29
N ASP A 436 22.96 -29.67 16.83
CA ASP A 436 23.20 -31.03 16.36
C ASP A 436 23.94 -30.99 15.01
N GLU A 437 25.06 -31.72 14.90
CA GLU A 437 25.93 -31.71 13.70
C GLU A 437 25.16 -32.03 12.41
N ARG A 438 24.12 -32.88 12.48
CA ARG A 438 23.31 -33.27 11.31
C ARG A 438 22.28 -32.21 10.89
N LEU A 439 22.03 -31.21 11.74
CA LEU A 439 21.12 -30.08 11.50
C LEU A 439 21.87 -28.77 11.30
N SER A 440 23.13 -28.68 11.73
CA SER A 440 23.98 -27.49 11.56
C SER A 440 24.20 -27.09 10.09
N GLN A 441 23.95 -28.00 9.14
CA GLN A 441 24.00 -27.73 7.69
C GLN A 441 22.70 -27.11 7.14
N LEU A 442 21.59 -27.25 7.87
CA LEU A 442 20.26 -26.78 7.47
C LEU A 442 19.87 -25.47 8.18
N TYR A 443 20.24 -25.34 9.46
CA TYR A 443 19.94 -24.17 10.28
C TYR A 443 21.18 -23.70 11.05
N ASN A 444 21.39 -22.39 11.11
CA ASN A 444 22.28 -21.82 12.11
C ASN A 444 21.45 -21.55 13.37
N ILE A 445 21.20 -22.61 14.14
CA ILE A 445 20.17 -22.57 15.19
C ILE A 445 20.41 -21.51 16.25
N HIS A 446 21.67 -21.18 16.58
CA HIS A 446 21.98 -20.12 17.52
C HIS A 446 21.71 -18.73 16.96
N ARG A 447 21.98 -18.51 15.67
CA ARG A 447 21.60 -17.29 14.95
C ARG A 447 20.07 -17.19 14.88
N ASP A 448 19.40 -18.25 14.44
CA ASP A 448 17.95 -18.28 14.24
C ASP A 448 17.20 -18.12 15.57
N ALA A 449 17.61 -18.82 16.63
CA ALA A 449 17.01 -18.68 17.97
C ALA A 449 17.23 -17.27 18.55
N ARG A 450 18.40 -16.65 18.37
CA ARG A 450 18.63 -15.26 18.78
C ARG A 450 17.78 -14.29 17.97
N PHE A 451 17.67 -14.48 16.65
CA PHE A 451 16.84 -13.63 15.80
C PHE A 451 15.35 -13.75 16.14
N ASN A 452 14.85 -14.97 16.34
CA ASN A 452 13.46 -15.22 16.74
C ASN A 452 13.17 -14.63 18.13
N MET A 453 14.14 -14.68 19.05
CA MET A 453 14.05 -14.02 20.34
C MET A 453 14.00 -12.50 20.19
N ALA A 454 14.88 -11.91 19.37
CA ALA A 454 14.86 -10.48 19.05
C ALA A 454 13.51 -10.04 18.47
N GLN A 455 12.98 -10.78 17.50
CA GLN A 455 11.67 -10.50 16.90
C GLN A 455 10.53 -10.60 17.92
N THR A 456 10.62 -11.54 18.86
CA THR A 456 9.62 -11.69 19.93
C THR A 456 9.68 -10.55 20.93
N ARG A 457 10.89 -10.13 21.30
CA ARG A 457 11.13 -8.97 22.18
C ARG A 457 10.71 -7.66 21.52
N TYR A 458 10.95 -7.52 20.22
CA TYR A 458 10.45 -6.40 19.43
C TYR A 458 8.92 -6.32 19.46
N LYS A 459 8.21 -7.44 19.27
CA LYS A 459 6.73 -7.50 19.42
C LYS A 459 6.26 -7.12 20.82
N LEU A 460 7.05 -7.43 21.85
CA LEU A 460 6.78 -7.04 23.24
C LEU A 460 7.25 -5.61 23.58
N LYS A 461 7.93 -4.92 22.65
CA LYS A 461 8.54 -3.61 22.84
C LYS A 461 9.60 -3.60 23.97
N GLU A 462 10.36 -4.68 24.11
CA GLU A 462 11.50 -4.75 25.04
C GLU A 462 12.77 -4.14 24.42
N TYR A 463 13.51 -3.34 25.21
CA TYR A 463 14.77 -2.70 24.81
C TYR A 463 15.89 -3.69 24.45
N ASP A 464 15.89 -4.88 25.06
CA ASP A 464 16.88 -5.95 24.83
C ASP A 464 16.96 -6.43 23.36
N THR A 465 15.97 -6.08 22.53
CA THR A 465 15.92 -6.41 21.10
C THR A 465 17.23 -6.09 20.38
N LYS A 466 17.77 -4.88 20.56
CA LYS A 466 19.01 -4.44 19.88
C LYS A 466 20.19 -5.34 20.24
N ARG A 467 20.35 -5.67 21.53
CA ARG A 467 21.42 -6.55 22.01
C ARG A 467 21.36 -7.92 21.35
N ASP A 468 20.17 -8.47 21.19
CA ASP A 468 20.01 -9.75 20.48
C ASP A 468 20.38 -9.62 19.00
N LEU A 469 19.98 -8.53 18.33
CA LEU A 469 20.36 -8.25 16.94
C LEU A 469 21.88 -8.10 16.78
N ASP A 470 22.56 -7.40 17.69
CA ASP A 470 24.02 -7.26 17.66
C ASP A 470 24.72 -8.62 17.80
N HIS A 471 24.18 -9.52 18.63
CA HIS A 471 24.67 -10.90 18.71
C HIS A 471 24.40 -11.70 17.43
N VAL A 472 23.28 -11.48 16.75
CA VAL A 472 23.00 -12.10 15.45
C VAL A 472 24.00 -11.61 14.39
N ILE A 473 24.29 -10.31 14.34
CA ILE A 473 25.30 -9.72 13.44
C ILE A 473 26.69 -10.30 13.72
N ALA A 474 27.05 -10.49 14.99
CA ALA A 474 28.33 -11.10 15.37
C ALA A 474 28.44 -12.58 14.93
N LEU A 475 27.33 -13.31 14.90
CA LEU A 475 27.28 -14.70 14.43
C LEU A 475 27.27 -14.82 12.90
N ASP A 476 26.50 -13.96 12.23
CA ASP A 476 26.33 -13.95 10.78
C ASP A 476 26.10 -12.52 10.27
N PRO A 477 27.16 -11.82 9.84
CA PRO A 477 27.08 -10.46 9.31
C PRO A 477 26.32 -10.37 7.97
N THR A 478 25.99 -11.49 7.34
CA THR A 478 25.31 -11.56 6.04
C THR A 478 23.83 -11.92 6.14
N TYR A 479 23.33 -12.15 7.36
CA TYR A 479 21.93 -12.50 7.57
C TYR A 479 21.02 -11.26 7.42
N ALA A 480 20.53 -11.05 6.20
CA ALA A 480 19.74 -9.89 5.80
C ALA A 480 18.57 -9.54 6.74
N PRO A 481 17.74 -10.49 7.22
CA PRO A 481 16.60 -10.20 8.08
C PRO A 481 16.96 -9.41 9.35
N THR A 482 18.18 -9.58 9.86
CA THR A 482 18.70 -8.84 11.02
C THR A 482 18.71 -7.33 10.78
N TYR A 483 19.20 -6.90 9.61
CA TYR A 483 19.30 -5.48 9.29
C TYR A 483 17.93 -4.85 9.02
N LYS A 484 17.00 -5.61 8.44
CA LYS A 484 15.59 -5.18 8.31
C LYS A 484 14.95 -4.96 9.67
N LEU A 485 15.12 -5.90 10.61
CA LEU A 485 14.56 -5.76 11.96
C LEU A 485 15.27 -4.68 12.77
N LEU A 486 16.59 -4.50 12.58
CA LEU A 486 17.35 -3.41 13.19
C LEU A 486 16.87 -2.04 12.71
N GLY A 487 16.60 -1.90 11.41
CA GLY A 487 16.01 -0.67 10.85
C GLY A 487 14.64 -0.36 11.48
N LYS A 488 13.76 -1.37 11.58
CA LYS A 488 12.44 -1.21 12.24
C LYS A 488 12.56 -0.85 13.72
N TRP A 489 13.53 -1.42 14.42
CA TRP A 489 13.81 -1.09 15.82
C TRP A 489 14.24 0.37 15.98
N TRP A 490 15.17 0.86 15.14
CA TRP A 490 15.59 2.27 15.14
C TRP A 490 14.42 3.22 14.82
N GLU A 491 13.56 2.89 13.85
CA GLU A 491 12.38 3.70 13.51
C GLU A 491 11.39 3.82 14.68
N GLU A 492 11.21 2.77 15.49
CA GLU A 492 10.16 2.71 16.50
C GLU A 492 10.60 3.07 17.93
N GLN A 493 11.82 2.72 18.33
CA GLN A 493 12.28 2.88 19.72
C GLN A 493 13.07 4.16 19.94
N GLU A 494 13.83 4.61 18.94
CA GLU A 494 14.72 5.77 19.07
C GLU A 494 14.33 6.91 18.13
N GLU A 495 13.44 6.66 17.15
CA GLU A 495 13.13 7.58 16.04
C GLU A 495 14.40 8.05 15.29
N ASP A 496 15.48 7.27 15.34
CA ASP A 496 16.73 7.53 14.64
C ASP A 496 16.63 7.00 13.20
N TYR A 497 16.05 7.83 12.35
CA TYR A 497 15.82 7.50 10.96
C TYR A 497 17.12 7.43 10.12
N GLU A 498 18.23 8.01 10.59
CA GLU A 498 19.52 7.89 9.90
C GLU A 498 20.11 6.50 10.13
N GLN A 499 20.11 6.01 11.37
CA GLN A 499 20.53 4.64 11.68
C GLN A 499 19.61 3.60 11.04
N ALA A 500 18.29 3.87 11.01
CA ALA A 500 17.34 3.05 10.28
C ALA A 500 17.70 2.96 8.78
N ALA A 501 18.00 4.09 8.14
CA ALA A 501 18.41 4.12 6.74
C ALA A 501 19.72 3.35 6.50
N MET A 502 20.70 3.43 7.41
CA MET A 502 21.94 2.65 7.31
C MET A 502 21.65 1.13 7.37
N ALA A 503 20.77 0.70 8.28
CA ALA A 503 20.38 -0.69 8.41
C ALA A 503 19.61 -1.17 7.16
N TYR A 504 18.64 -0.40 6.65
CA TYR A 504 17.92 -0.74 5.43
C TYR A 504 18.81 -0.73 4.18
N ALA A 505 19.78 0.19 4.08
CA ALA A 505 20.77 0.16 3.01
C ALA A 505 21.58 -1.14 3.03
N ARG A 506 22.01 -1.59 4.22
CA ARG A 506 22.68 -2.88 4.38
C ARG A 506 21.76 -4.05 4.01
N TYR A 507 20.47 -3.98 4.36
CA TYR A 507 19.47 -4.98 3.97
C TYR A 507 19.36 -5.13 2.45
N ILE A 508 19.19 -4.01 1.72
CA ILE A 508 19.09 -4.02 0.24
C ILE A 508 20.36 -4.59 -0.41
N THR A 509 21.54 -4.34 0.16
CA THR A 509 22.78 -4.93 -0.38
C THR A 509 22.85 -6.45 -0.25
N LEU A 510 22.17 -7.02 0.76
CA LEU A 510 22.16 -8.46 1.04
C LEU A 510 20.98 -9.19 0.39
N ALA A 511 19.86 -8.50 0.16
CA ALA A 511 18.65 -9.02 -0.49
C ALA A 511 18.14 -8.03 -1.57
N PRO A 512 18.89 -7.83 -2.67
CA PRO A 512 18.55 -6.84 -3.71
C PRO A 512 17.25 -7.14 -4.47
N GLU A 513 16.83 -8.41 -4.46
CA GLU A 513 15.60 -8.91 -5.07
C GLU A 513 14.33 -8.61 -4.25
N ASP A 514 14.44 -8.30 -2.96
CA ASP A 514 13.29 -7.94 -2.13
C ASP A 514 12.88 -6.47 -2.41
N PRO A 515 11.72 -6.21 -3.05
CA PRO A 515 11.27 -4.86 -3.33
C PRO A 515 10.98 -4.06 -2.05
N GLU A 516 10.62 -4.71 -0.93
CA GLU A 516 10.28 -4.02 0.33
C GLU A 516 11.47 -3.21 0.87
N GLY A 517 12.71 -3.67 0.62
CA GLY A 517 13.91 -2.98 1.10
C GLY A 517 14.01 -1.54 0.60
N ARG A 518 13.72 -1.30 -0.69
CA ARG A 518 13.78 0.05 -1.30
C ARG A 518 12.73 0.98 -0.70
N GLU A 519 11.53 0.48 -0.46
CA GLU A 519 10.45 1.24 0.18
C GLU A 519 10.84 1.64 1.62
N LEU A 520 11.32 0.68 2.41
CA LEU A 520 11.77 0.92 3.79
C LEU A 520 12.87 1.98 3.86
N LEU A 521 13.90 1.86 3.00
CA LEU A 521 14.97 2.84 2.93
C LEU A 521 14.46 4.22 2.50
N SER A 522 13.56 4.28 1.50
CA SER A 522 13.00 5.55 1.03
C SER A 522 12.16 6.23 2.10
N ARG A 523 11.39 5.47 2.88
CA ARG A 523 10.64 5.98 4.05
C ARG A 523 11.58 6.50 5.14
N ALA A 524 12.66 5.78 5.44
CA ALA A 524 13.65 6.24 6.41
C ALA A 524 14.35 7.53 5.96
N TYR A 525 14.69 7.65 4.66
CA TYR A 525 15.20 8.91 4.11
C TYR A 525 14.17 10.04 4.16
N LEU A 526 12.89 9.75 3.92
CA LEU A 526 11.84 10.76 4.02
C LEU A 526 11.72 11.31 5.45
N ARG A 527 11.79 10.43 6.45
CA ARG A 527 11.73 10.81 7.87
C ARG A 527 12.97 11.54 8.37
N SER A 528 14.15 11.13 7.90
CA SER A 528 15.42 11.84 8.16
C SER A 528 15.62 13.10 7.29
N LYS A 529 14.62 13.48 6.46
CA LYS A 529 14.66 14.65 5.57
C LYS A 529 15.80 14.62 4.54
N ASN A 530 16.27 13.43 4.18
CA ASN A 530 17.31 13.19 3.18
C ASN A 530 16.72 13.08 1.76
N PHE A 531 16.09 14.16 1.28
CA PHE A 531 15.29 14.15 0.05
C PHE A 531 16.10 13.87 -1.23
N ASP A 532 17.34 14.37 -1.31
CA ASP A 532 18.21 14.12 -2.47
C ASP A 532 18.53 12.63 -2.64
N ARG A 533 18.72 11.89 -1.53
CA ARG A 533 18.98 10.45 -1.57
C ARG A 533 17.77 9.65 -2.04
N ILE A 534 16.55 10.13 -1.75
CA ILE A 534 15.31 9.52 -2.26
C ILE A 534 15.27 9.62 -3.79
N VAL A 535 15.55 10.81 -4.32
CA VAL A 535 15.57 11.03 -5.78
C VAL A 535 16.63 10.13 -6.42
N GLN A 536 17.85 10.09 -5.89
CA GLN A 536 18.92 9.23 -6.39
C GLN A 536 18.55 7.73 -6.35
N LEU A 537 17.90 7.28 -5.27
CA LEU A 537 17.53 5.87 -5.10
C LEU A 537 16.39 5.44 -6.03
N LEU A 538 15.40 6.30 -6.25
CA LEU A 538 14.15 5.94 -6.91
C LEU A 538 14.09 6.35 -8.38
N GLU A 539 14.80 7.40 -8.81
CA GLU A 539 14.65 7.95 -10.17
C GLU A 539 15.05 6.93 -11.26
N ASP A 540 16.21 6.30 -11.12
CA ASP A 540 16.67 5.29 -12.08
C ASP A 540 15.81 4.02 -12.01
N HIS A 541 15.37 3.63 -10.81
CA HIS A 541 14.50 2.48 -10.61
C HIS A 541 13.13 2.66 -11.29
N ILE A 542 12.47 3.80 -11.10
CA ILE A 542 11.17 4.09 -11.73
C ILE A 542 11.30 4.24 -13.25
N ARG A 543 12.48 4.66 -13.75
CA ARG A 543 12.76 4.70 -15.19
C ARG A 543 12.91 3.30 -15.78
N GLU A 544 13.53 2.37 -15.05
CA GLU A 544 13.70 0.97 -15.46
C GLU A 544 12.41 0.14 -15.32
N TYR A 545 11.59 0.43 -14.30
CA TYR A 545 10.33 -0.26 -13.99
C TYR A 545 9.13 0.70 -14.00
N PRO A 546 8.62 1.13 -15.17
CA PRO A 546 7.52 2.08 -15.28
C PRO A 546 6.14 1.56 -14.82
N GLU A 547 6.02 0.29 -14.46
CA GLU A 547 4.84 -0.28 -13.82
C GLU A 547 4.85 -0.11 -12.30
N GLU A 548 6.00 0.18 -11.69
CA GLU A 548 6.13 0.44 -10.26
C GLU A 548 5.47 1.79 -9.94
N ILE A 549 4.50 1.75 -9.01
CA ILE A 549 3.77 2.94 -8.55
C ILE A 549 3.87 3.18 -7.04
N THR A 550 4.27 2.17 -6.26
CA THR A 550 4.24 2.17 -4.79
C THR A 550 5.15 3.24 -4.17
N SER A 551 6.28 3.53 -4.80
CA SER A 551 7.29 4.48 -4.33
C SER A 551 7.05 5.91 -4.83
N LEU A 552 6.14 6.10 -5.80
CA LEU A 552 5.83 7.41 -6.38
C LEU A 552 5.39 8.46 -5.34
N PRO A 553 4.56 8.15 -4.32
CA PRO A 553 4.22 9.13 -3.28
C PRO A 553 5.43 9.61 -2.48
N ILE A 554 6.41 8.74 -2.23
CA ILE A 554 7.63 9.08 -1.48
C ILE A 554 8.50 10.00 -2.35
N LEU A 555 8.67 9.67 -3.63
CA LEU A 555 9.41 10.50 -4.57
C LEU A 555 8.71 11.86 -4.79
N ALA A 556 7.38 11.88 -4.87
CA ALA A 556 6.59 13.10 -5.00
C ALA A 556 6.81 14.03 -3.78
N GLN A 557 6.82 13.47 -2.57
CA GLN A 557 7.11 14.21 -1.34
C GLN A 557 8.53 14.78 -1.34
N ALA A 558 9.53 13.99 -1.73
CA ALA A 558 10.89 14.49 -1.89
C ALA A 558 10.96 15.65 -2.89
N CYS A 559 10.22 15.57 -4.00
CA CYS A 559 10.14 16.66 -4.97
C CYS A 559 9.48 17.92 -4.41
N LEU A 560 8.43 17.80 -3.57
CA LEU A 560 7.81 18.96 -2.91
C LEU A 560 8.81 19.70 -2.03
N GLU A 561 9.54 18.96 -1.18
CA GLU A 561 10.53 19.52 -0.26
C GLU A 561 11.74 20.13 -0.99
N LEU A 562 12.14 19.54 -2.12
CA LEU A 562 13.16 20.09 -3.01
C LEU A 562 12.66 21.25 -3.89
N LYS A 563 11.44 21.77 -3.64
CA LYS A 563 10.80 22.88 -4.38
C LYS A 563 10.63 22.60 -5.88
N ARG A 564 10.29 21.35 -6.22
CA ARG A 564 10.01 20.86 -7.58
C ARG A 564 8.54 20.41 -7.72
N PRO A 565 7.56 21.32 -7.61
CA PRO A 565 6.14 20.96 -7.55
C PRO A 565 5.62 20.29 -8.83
N ASN A 566 6.14 20.66 -10.01
CA ASN A 566 5.75 20.03 -11.27
C ASN A 566 6.04 18.52 -11.28
N TRP A 567 7.22 18.12 -10.79
CA TRP A 567 7.61 16.72 -10.69
C TRP A 567 6.75 15.97 -9.66
N ALA A 568 6.51 16.60 -8.50
CA ALA A 568 5.60 16.06 -7.49
C ALA A 568 4.19 15.82 -8.04
N GLN A 569 3.68 16.76 -8.86
CA GLN A 569 2.39 16.61 -9.53
C GLN A 569 2.38 15.43 -10.48
N THR A 570 3.42 15.26 -11.30
CA THR A 570 3.54 14.12 -12.21
C THR A 570 3.48 12.81 -11.45
N TYR A 571 4.27 12.65 -10.38
CA TYR A 571 4.34 11.41 -9.62
C TYR A 571 3.05 11.12 -8.84
N PHE A 572 2.47 12.11 -8.14
CA PHE A 572 1.19 11.91 -7.45
C PHE A 572 0.04 11.63 -8.42
N SER A 573 -0.05 12.37 -9.54
CA SER A 573 -1.13 12.17 -10.51
C SER A 573 -1.04 10.77 -11.13
N ARG A 574 0.18 10.32 -11.47
CA ARG A 574 0.40 8.94 -11.94
C ARG A 574 0.01 7.92 -10.89
N TYR A 575 0.43 8.10 -9.63
CA TYR A 575 0.05 7.22 -8.53
C TYR A 575 -1.48 7.11 -8.39
N VAL A 576 -2.18 8.23 -8.23
CA VAL A 576 -3.64 8.27 -8.03
C VAL A 576 -4.40 7.70 -9.24
N ALA A 577 -3.91 7.94 -10.47
CA ALA A 577 -4.52 7.41 -11.69
C ALA A 577 -4.41 5.88 -11.83
N HIS A 578 -3.42 5.25 -11.19
CA HIS A 578 -3.23 3.79 -11.21
C HIS A 578 -3.83 3.09 -9.98
N LEU A 579 -4.32 3.84 -8.98
CA LEU A 579 -5.10 3.27 -7.88
C LEU A 579 -6.42 2.69 -8.39
N ASN A 580 -6.87 1.62 -7.72
CA ASN A 580 -8.23 1.11 -7.90
C ASN A 580 -9.27 2.17 -7.46
N PRO A 581 -10.54 2.06 -7.89
CA PRO A 581 -11.55 3.09 -7.62
C PRO A 581 -11.78 3.37 -6.13
N GLN A 582 -11.70 2.35 -5.27
CA GLN A 582 -11.91 2.50 -3.83
C GLN A 582 -10.80 3.32 -3.16
N HIS A 583 -9.54 3.05 -3.51
CA HIS A 583 -8.40 3.81 -2.99
C HIS A 583 -8.32 5.20 -3.62
N ARG A 584 -8.62 5.33 -4.92
CA ARG A 584 -8.65 6.63 -5.61
C ARG A 584 -9.66 7.59 -4.97
N ALA A 585 -10.84 7.09 -4.61
CA ALA A 585 -11.86 7.88 -3.94
C ALA A 585 -11.34 8.56 -2.67
N LEU A 586 -10.42 7.95 -1.91
CA LEU A 586 -9.83 8.55 -0.71
C LEU A 586 -8.96 9.79 -1.00
N TYR A 587 -8.37 9.88 -2.19
CA TYR A 587 -7.57 11.03 -2.63
C TYR A 587 -8.42 12.11 -3.31
N GLU A 588 -9.60 11.76 -3.81
CA GLU A 588 -10.55 12.68 -4.44
C GLU A 588 -11.58 13.23 -3.44
N ASP A 589 -11.61 12.67 -2.24
CA ASP A 589 -12.53 13.03 -1.17
C ASP A 589 -12.16 14.36 -0.48
N ILE A 590 -13.09 15.30 -0.57
CA ILE A 590 -12.96 16.64 -0.01
C ILE A 590 -13.64 16.80 1.36
N GLN A 591 -14.23 15.75 1.95
CA GLN A 591 -14.99 15.84 3.21
C GLN A 591 -14.22 16.48 4.37
N PHE A 592 -12.89 16.31 4.39
CA PHE A 592 -12.03 16.82 5.45
C PHE A 592 -11.49 18.23 5.18
N LEU A 593 -11.86 18.83 4.05
CA LEU A 593 -11.33 20.12 3.57
C LEU A 593 -12.42 21.13 3.27
N ALA A 594 -13.54 20.65 2.76
CA ALA A 594 -14.67 21.47 2.41
C ALA A 594 -15.45 21.89 3.67
N SER A 595 -16.00 23.10 3.61
CA SER A 595 -16.99 23.63 4.53
C SER A 595 -18.30 22.82 4.43
N VAL A 596 -19.21 23.06 5.38
CA VAL A 596 -20.51 22.38 5.40
C VAL A 596 -21.29 22.72 4.13
N GLU A 597 -21.26 23.98 3.73
CA GLU A 597 -21.94 24.50 2.55
C GLU A 597 -21.36 23.91 1.25
N GLU A 598 -20.02 23.87 1.11
CA GLU A 598 -19.34 23.26 -0.05
C GLU A 598 -19.67 21.75 -0.16
N LEU A 599 -19.78 21.04 0.96
CA LEU A 599 -20.13 19.62 0.96
C LEU A 599 -21.59 19.36 0.62
N GLU A 600 -22.52 20.17 1.13
CA GLU A 600 -23.93 20.08 0.77
C GLU A 600 -24.13 20.30 -0.73
N GLU A 601 -23.45 21.30 -1.29
CA GLU A 601 -23.45 21.57 -2.73
C GLU A 601 -22.88 20.38 -3.51
N TYR A 602 -21.68 19.90 -3.17
CA TYR A 602 -21.04 18.76 -3.85
C TYR A 602 -21.91 17.49 -3.82
N ASN A 603 -22.51 17.19 -2.66
CA ASN A 603 -23.35 16.01 -2.47
C ASN A 603 -24.68 16.11 -3.21
N SER A 604 -25.16 17.33 -3.50
CA SER A 604 -26.39 17.56 -4.28
C SER A 604 -26.22 17.30 -5.80
N LEU A 605 -24.98 17.11 -6.28
CA LEU A 605 -24.69 16.87 -7.69
C LEU A 605 -24.98 15.42 -8.09
N ASP A 606 -25.85 15.25 -9.10
CA ASP A 606 -26.36 13.94 -9.56
C ASP A 606 -25.48 13.23 -10.59
N THR A 607 -24.49 13.91 -11.19
CA THR A 607 -23.68 13.35 -12.28
C THR A 607 -22.17 13.43 -12.01
N ASP A 608 -21.43 12.42 -12.46
CA ASP A 608 -19.97 12.37 -12.33
C ASP A 608 -19.27 13.54 -13.06
N ALA A 609 -19.84 14.00 -14.18
CA ALA A 609 -19.34 15.16 -14.91
C ALA A 609 -19.48 16.45 -14.09
N ALA A 610 -20.63 16.65 -13.43
CA ALA A 610 -20.85 17.80 -12.56
C ALA A 610 -19.91 17.76 -11.35
N ARG A 611 -19.76 16.60 -10.69
CA ARG A 611 -18.82 16.42 -9.58
C ARG A 611 -17.37 16.67 -9.99
N SER A 612 -16.96 16.19 -11.16
CA SER A 612 -15.62 16.43 -11.70
C SER A 612 -15.36 17.89 -12.01
N SER A 613 -16.38 18.61 -12.52
CA SER A 613 -16.30 20.06 -12.74
C SER A 613 -16.20 20.82 -11.41
N TYR A 614 -17.00 20.43 -10.41
CA TYR A 614 -16.96 21.01 -9.08
C TYR A 614 -15.60 20.82 -8.41
N LEU A 615 -15.03 19.60 -8.46
CA LEU A 615 -13.71 19.34 -7.89
C LEU A 615 -12.62 20.18 -8.57
N ARG A 616 -12.72 20.40 -9.89
CA ARG A 616 -11.79 21.31 -10.60
C ARG A 616 -11.88 22.73 -10.04
N GLN A 617 -13.08 23.26 -9.90
CA GLN A 617 -13.34 24.58 -9.34
C GLN A 617 -12.87 24.68 -7.88
N PHE A 618 -13.24 23.70 -7.04
CA PHE A 618 -12.85 23.61 -5.63
C PHE A 618 -11.34 23.69 -5.48
N TRP A 619 -10.59 22.84 -6.19
CA TRP A 619 -9.13 22.86 -6.10
C TRP A 619 -8.54 24.16 -6.61
N ALA A 620 -9.01 24.68 -7.74
CA ALA A 620 -8.52 25.95 -8.30
C ALA A 620 -8.70 27.13 -7.32
N LEU A 621 -9.81 27.18 -6.58
CA LEU A 621 -10.06 28.19 -5.55
C LEU A 621 -9.17 28.04 -4.31
N LYS A 622 -8.77 26.80 -3.97
CA LYS A 622 -7.84 26.50 -2.87
C LYS A 622 -6.37 26.62 -3.28
N ASP A 623 -6.08 26.96 -4.54
CA ASP A 623 -4.71 27.16 -5.00
C ASP A 623 -4.08 28.37 -4.28
N PRO A 624 -3.06 28.16 -3.44
CA PRO A 624 -2.44 29.23 -2.67
C PRO A 624 -1.55 30.11 -3.56
N ASN A 625 -1.13 29.59 -4.71
CA ASN A 625 -0.12 30.19 -5.55
C ASN A 625 -0.44 30.03 -7.03
N LEU A 626 -1.23 30.96 -7.56
CA LEU A 626 -1.59 30.98 -8.97
C LEU A 626 -0.39 31.24 -9.91
N ILE A 627 0.85 31.30 -9.43
CA ILE A 627 2.06 31.44 -10.25
C ILE A 627 2.53 30.08 -10.78
N THR A 628 2.34 29.00 -10.02
CA THR A 628 2.89 27.66 -10.33
C THR A 628 1.87 26.82 -11.10
N ALA A 629 2.32 26.03 -12.08
CA ALA A 629 1.42 25.18 -12.91
C ALA A 629 0.68 24.12 -12.09
N THR A 630 1.20 23.89 -10.89
CA THR A 630 0.77 22.88 -9.96
C THR A 630 0.09 23.54 -8.79
N ASN A 631 -1.08 23.01 -8.43
CA ASN A 631 -1.76 23.38 -7.19
C ASN A 631 -1.09 22.72 -5.99
N GLU A 632 -0.26 23.45 -5.23
CA GLU A 632 0.48 22.88 -4.10
C GLU A 632 -0.43 22.41 -2.98
N ARG A 633 -1.58 23.06 -2.78
CA ARG A 633 -2.54 22.64 -1.77
C ARG A 633 -3.13 21.26 -2.08
N LYS A 634 -3.42 20.98 -3.35
CA LYS A 634 -3.88 19.67 -3.81
C LYS A 634 -2.81 18.59 -3.62
N LEU A 635 -1.54 18.91 -3.93
CA LEU A 635 -0.45 17.97 -3.68
C LEU A 635 -0.24 17.70 -2.19
N GLU A 636 -0.38 18.72 -1.36
CA GLU A 636 -0.35 18.57 0.09
C GLU A 636 -1.50 17.68 0.59
N HIS A 637 -2.71 17.78 0.00
CA HIS A 637 -3.79 16.85 0.31
C HIS A 637 -3.41 15.41 -0.03
N TYR A 638 -2.87 15.15 -1.22
CA TYR A 638 -2.40 13.81 -1.60
C TYR A 638 -1.33 13.28 -0.66
N ARG A 639 -0.37 14.12 -0.26
CA ARG A 639 0.62 13.78 0.76
C ARG A 639 -0.04 13.38 2.07
N ARG A 640 -1.00 14.17 2.55
CA ARG A 640 -1.66 13.92 3.84
C ARG A 640 -2.53 12.66 3.84
N VAL A 641 -3.23 12.38 2.74
CA VAL A 641 -4.00 11.13 2.57
C VAL A 641 -3.06 9.93 2.57
N TRP A 642 -1.97 9.98 1.80
CA TRP A 642 -0.96 8.92 1.80
C TRP A 642 -0.39 8.70 3.20
N TYR A 643 -0.01 9.78 3.88
CA TYR A 643 0.52 9.71 5.25
C TYR A 643 -0.46 9.05 6.21
N ALA A 644 -1.75 9.42 6.15
CA ALA A 644 -2.78 8.84 6.99
C ALA A 644 -2.94 7.34 6.75
N LEU A 645 -2.94 6.91 5.48
CA LEU A 645 -2.99 5.50 5.08
C LEU A 645 -1.75 4.70 5.51
N THR A 646 -0.59 5.34 5.58
CA THR A 646 0.65 4.68 5.98
C THR A 646 0.80 4.59 7.50
N ASN A 647 0.36 5.61 8.25
CA ASN A 647 0.71 5.75 9.68
C ASN A 647 -0.46 5.53 10.64
N PHE A 648 -1.71 5.59 10.20
CA PHE A 648 -2.89 5.54 11.08
C PHE A 648 -3.86 4.41 10.75
N SER A 649 -3.38 3.39 10.05
CA SER A 649 -4.19 2.30 9.48
C SER A 649 -3.97 0.93 10.13
N GLU A 650 -3.28 0.88 11.28
CA GLU A 650 -2.94 -0.36 11.99
C GLU A 650 -4.19 -1.02 12.60
N GLY A 651 -4.92 -0.32 13.46
CA GLY A 651 -6.11 -0.87 14.13
C GLY A 651 -7.44 -0.69 13.37
N LYS A 652 -7.49 0.22 12.39
CA LYS A 652 -8.71 0.53 11.61
C LYS A 652 -8.37 0.93 10.19
N LYS A 653 -9.06 0.34 9.20
CA LYS A 653 -8.98 0.75 7.78
C LYS A 653 -10.18 1.65 7.40
N PRO A 654 -10.00 2.66 6.53
CA PRO A 654 -8.74 3.06 5.91
C PRO A 654 -7.76 3.70 6.90
N PHE A 655 -8.22 4.39 7.94
CA PHE A 655 -7.42 4.90 9.07
C PHE A 655 -8.31 5.15 10.30
N ASP A 656 -7.70 5.38 11.46
CA ASP A 656 -8.38 5.82 12.69
C ASP A 656 -8.56 7.35 12.76
N ARG A 657 -9.03 7.89 13.90
CA ARG A 657 -9.33 9.34 14.00
C ARG A 657 -8.12 10.24 13.79
N ARG A 658 -6.91 9.75 14.05
CA ARG A 658 -5.68 10.51 13.79
C ARG A 658 -5.53 10.80 12.30
N GLY A 659 -5.89 9.85 11.44
CA GLY A 659 -5.86 10.03 9.98
C GLY A 659 -6.79 11.15 9.51
N GLU A 660 -8.01 11.21 10.04
CA GLU A 660 -8.98 12.26 9.70
C GLU A 660 -8.47 13.66 10.09
N VAL A 661 -7.97 13.79 11.33
CA VAL A 661 -7.42 15.05 11.85
C VAL A 661 -6.18 15.48 11.06
N TYR A 662 -5.31 14.53 10.72
CA TYR A 662 -4.09 14.80 9.96
C TYR A 662 -4.39 15.25 8.52
N ILE A 663 -5.38 14.67 7.85
CA ILE A 663 -5.79 15.13 6.51
C ILE A 663 -6.25 16.60 6.55
N ARG A 664 -7.03 16.96 7.58
CA ARG A 664 -7.56 18.31 7.76
C ARG A 664 -6.49 19.34 8.14
N PHE A 665 -5.76 19.10 9.23
CA PHE A 665 -4.85 20.09 9.81
C PHE A 665 -3.37 19.84 9.52
N GLY A 666 -2.99 18.70 8.96
CA GLY A 666 -1.59 18.36 8.68
C GLY A 666 -0.81 17.98 9.94
N GLU A 667 0.51 18.13 9.86
CA GLU A 667 1.42 17.82 10.98
C GLU A 667 1.17 18.80 12.15
N PRO A 668 1.00 18.31 13.39
CA PRO A 668 0.87 19.18 14.55
C PRO A 668 2.21 19.87 14.92
N ASP A 669 2.13 21.05 15.51
CA ASP A 669 3.29 21.79 16.04
C ASP A 669 3.96 21.06 17.22
N TYR A 670 3.19 20.22 17.92
CA TYR A 670 3.71 19.32 18.93
C TYR A 670 2.91 18.02 19.00
N ARG A 671 3.63 16.92 19.14
CA ARG A 671 3.10 15.57 19.27
C ARG A 671 3.81 14.86 20.41
N SER A 672 3.06 14.17 21.26
CA SER A 672 3.58 13.33 22.35
C SER A 672 2.71 12.09 22.51
N ARG A 673 3.32 10.97 22.92
CA ARG A 673 2.64 9.67 23.00
C ARG A 673 3.04 8.91 24.26
N SER A 674 2.12 8.07 24.74
CA SER A 674 2.25 7.28 25.98
C SER A 674 3.52 6.44 26.08
N ASN A 675 4.08 5.97 24.96
CA ASN A 675 5.30 5.16 24.92
C ASN A 675 6.56 5.94 24.54
N MET A 676 6.44 7.22 24.21
CA MET A 676 7.55 8.09 23.85
C MET A 676 7.15 9.56 24.07
N LEU A 677 7.53 10.10 25.21
CA LEU A 677 7.24 11.48 25.57
C LEU A 677 8.12 12.44 24.79
N ASN A 678 7.50 13.44 24.17
CA ASN A 678 8.23 14.55 23.59
C ASN A 678 8.57 15.58 24.67
N LEU A 679 9.84 15.66 25.05
CA LEU A 679 10.30 16.58 26.08
C LEU A 679 10.57 18.00 25.54
N GLN A 680 10.63 18.16 24.22
CA GLN A 680 10.94 19.43 23.57
C GLN A 680 9.64 20.18 23.24
N GLN A 681 9.36 21.24 23.99
CA GLN A 681 8.19 22.09 23.79
C GLN A 681 8.60 23.52 23.42
N SER A 682 7.98 24.06 22.38
CA SER A 682 8.09 25.49 22.07
C SER A 682 7.25 26.33 23.04
N LEU A 683 7.56 27.63 23.13
CA LEU A 683 6.80 28.56 23.97
C LEU A 683 5.33 28.69 23.53
N SER A 684 5.05 28.58 22.22
CA SER A 684 3.67 28.61 21.70
C SER A 684 2.88 27.39 22.14
N VAL A 685 3.51 26.21 22.14
CA VAL A 685 2.91 24.95 22.61
C VAL A 685 2.63 25.02 24.11
N GLN A 686 3.59 25.52 24.91
CA GLN A 686 3.42 25.70 26.36
C GLN A 686 2.22 26.60 26.66
N ARG A 687 2.10 27.75 25.98
CA ARG A 687 0.95 28.66 26.16
C ARG A 687 -0.39 28.01 25.89
N VAL A 688 -0.48 27.12 24.89
CA VAL A 688 -1.72 26.38 24.62
C VAL A 688 -2.06 25.46 25.80
N LYS A 689 -1.08 24.68 26.27
CA LYS A 689 -1.25 23.77 27.42
C LYS A 689 -1.62 24.51 28.71
N GLU A 690 -0.90 25.58 29.04
CA GLU A 690 -1.16 26.41 30.21
C GLU A 690 -2.58 26.98 30.20
N ARG A 691 -3.04 27.50 29.05
CA ARG A 691 -4.41 28.01 28.91
C ARG A 691 -5.45 26.91 29.07
N VAL A 692 -5.24 25.74 28.47
CA VAL A 692 -6.17 24.60 28.61
C VAL A 692 -6.21 24.14 30.08
N ALA A 693 -5.06 24.00 30.73
CA ALA A 693 -4.93 23.63 32.14
C ALA A 693 -5.60 24.66 33.05
N GLN A 694 -5.34 25.95 32.83
CA GLN A 694 -5.98 27.05 33.56
C GLN A 694 -7.50 26.98 33.48
N THR A 695 -8.02 26.65 32.29
CA THR A 695 -9.46 26.62 32.05
C THR A 695 -10.13 25.39 32.66
N LEU A 696 -9.48 24.23 32.58
CA LEU A 696 -10.04 22.97 33.08
C LEU A 696 -9.90 22.83 34.60
N PHE A 697 -8.78 23.28 35.17
CA PHE A 697 -8.38 22.96 36.55
C PHE A 697 -8.03 24.20 37.40
N GLY A 698 -7.94 25.39 36.81
CA GLY A 698 -7.64 26.63 37.53
C GLY A 698 -6.17 27.08 37.49
N GLY A 699 -5.87 28.21 38.13
CA GLY A 699 -4.59 28.92 37.98
C GLY A 699 -3.34 28.17 38.44
N GLU A 700 -3.44 27.30 39.44
CA GLU A 700 -2.30 26.50 39.92
C GLU A 700 -1.89 25.41 38.92
N ALA A 701 -2.86 24.83 38.20
CA ALA A 701 -2.58 23.84 37.16
C ALA A 701 -1.78 24.44 35.99
N ALA A 702 -1.98 25.73 35.69
CA ALA A 702 -1.21 26.43 34.66
C ALA A 702 0.29 26.60 35.00
N GLN A 703 0.69 26.38 36.25
CA GLN A 703 2.10 26.46 36.67
C GLN A 703 2.85 25.13 36.50
N GLN A 704 2.15 24.05 36.14
CA GLN A 704 2.75 22.74 35.92
C GLN A 704 3.22 22.57 34.47
N THR A 705 4.25 21.75 34.27
CA THR A 705 4.70 21.34 32.93
C THR A 705 4.03 20.03 32.54
N TYR A 706 3.35 20.02 31.40
CA TYR A 706 2.65 18.83 30.87
C TYR A 706 3.39 18.26 29.67
N PHE A 707 4.02 17.09 29.81
CA PHE A 707 4.64 16.38 28.68
C PHE A 707 3.64 15.51 27.91
N GLY A 708 2.55 15.09 28.56
CA GLY A 708 1.45 14.36 27.95
C GLY A 708 0.18 15.21 27.77
N PRO A 709 -1.00 14.59 27.69
CA PRO A 709 -2.27 15.28 27.53
C PRO A 709 -2.61 16.12 28.76
N VAL A 710 -3.08 17.36 28.54
CA VAL A 710 -3.73 18.15 29.60
C VAL A 710 -5.16 17.66 29.80
N TYR A 711 -5.82 17.24 28.73
CA TYR A 711 -7.14 16.62 28.82
C TYR A 711 -7.05 15.25 29.53
N PRO A 712 -7.91 14.94 30.52
CA PRO A 712 -7.82 13.70 31.29
C PRO A 712 -7.94 12.43 30.43
N VAL A 713 -7.11 11.43 30.74
CA VAL A 713 -7.11 10.09 30.10
C VAL A 713 -7.39 9.01 31.15
N ARG A 714 -7.92 7.85 30.74
CA ARG A 714 -8.32 6.75 31.63
C ARG A 714 -7.14 5.86 32.08
N GLY A 715 -7.20 5.38 33.32
CA GLY A 715 -6.36 4.33 33.90
C GLY A 715 -6.79 2.89 33.54
N LEU A 716 -5.82 1.97 33.43
CA LEU A 716 -5.95 0.56 33.05
C LEU A 716 -6.59 -0.35 34.12
N GLN A 717 -6.67 0.09 35.39
CA GLN A 717 -7.12 -0.76 36.51
C GLN A 717 -8.56 -1.31 36.34
N THR A 718 -9.42 -0.68 35.53
CA THR A 718 -10.83 -1.05 35.38
C THR A 718 -11.14 -2.17 34.37
N ARG A 719 -10.16 -2.69 33.60
CA ARG A 719 -10.41 -3.81 32.66
C ARG A 719 -10.32 -5.19 33.29
N LEU A 720 -9.61 -5.35 34.41
CA LEU A 720 -9.39 -6.64 35.05
C LEU A 720 -10.49 -7.01 36.08
N SER A 721 -11.35 -6.07 36.45
CA SER A 721 -12.39 -6.24 37.49
C SER A 721 -13.74 -6.79 36.97
N GLY A 722 -13.76 -7.39 35.78
CA GLY A 722 -14.89 -8.19 35.29
C GLY A 722 -14.91 -9.63 35.81
N ALA A 723 -13.86 -10.06 36.51
CA ALA A 723 -13.84 -11.28 37.30
C ALA A 723 -13.81 -10.89 38.77
N THR A 724 -14.65 -11.52 39.59
CA THR A 724 -14.60 -11.47 41.05
C THR A 724 -13.16 -11.53 41.55
N PRO A 725 -12.76 -10.73 42.56
CA PRO A 725 -11.41 -10.80 43.10
C PRO A 725 -11.23 -12.16 43.77
N ILE A 726 -10.50 -13.06 43.11
CA ILE A 726 -9.87 -14.17 43.82
C ILE A 726 -8.84 -13.52 44.72
N SER A 727 -9.07 -13.64 46.01
CA SER A 727 -8.11 -13.32 47.06
C SER A 727 -6.74 -13.88 46.68
N MET A 728 -5.82 -12.98 46.30
CA MET A 728 -4.38 -13.25 46.39
C MET A 728 -4.03 -13.31 47.88
N GLN A 729 -4.32 -14.46 48.49
CA GLN A 729 -3.69 -14.87 49.74
C GLN A 729 -2.71 -16.00 49.42
N ARG A 730 -1.45 -15.71 49.74
CA ARG A 730 -0.35 -16.65 50.03
C ARG A 730 0.06 -17.61 48.90
N GLU A 731 1.04 -17.18 48.10
CA GLU A 731 2.09 -18.11 47.62
C GLU A 731 3.39 -17.40 47.13
N ASP A 732 3.41 -16.08 46.94
CA ASP A 732 4.60 -15.37 46.42
C ASP A 732 5.72 -15.03 47.42
N ALA A 733 5.53 -15.27 48.72
CA ALA A 733 6.59 -15.01 49.71
C ALA A 733 7.79 -15.98 49.59
N SER A 734 7.60 -17.16 48.97
CA SER A 734 8.66 -18.17 48.83
C SER A 734 9.58 -17.91 47.63
N MET A 735 9.08 -17.24 46.58
CA MET A 735 9.82 -17.00 45.35
C MET A 735 10.71 -15.76 45.45
N GLN A 736 10.27 -14.71 46.16
CA GLN A 736 11.10 -13.54 46.47
C GLN A 736 12.27 -13.89 47.39
N GLN A 737 12.05 -14.72 48.43
CA GLN A 737 13.16 -15.20 49.28
C GLN A 737 14.16 -16.10 48.53
N ALA A 738 13.72 -16.87 47.53
CA ALA A 738 14.61 -17.68 46.70
C ALA A 738 15.45 -16.85 45.72
N ILE A 739 14.90 -15.73 45.22
CA ILE A 739 15.60 -14.79 44.32
C ILE A 739 16.62 -13.95 45.10
N GLU A 740 16.26 -13.48 46.30
CA GLU A 740 17.20 -12.75 47.17
C GLU A 740 18.36 -13.66 47.63
N GLN A 741 18.09 -14.92 47.99
CA GLN A 741 19.15 -15.88 48.35
C GLN A 741 20.02 -16.30 47.15
N SER A 742 19.50 -16.23 45.93
CA SER A 742 20.27 -16.47 44.69
C SER A 742 21.21 -15.29 44.39
N GLN A 743 20.72 -14.06 44.55
CA GLN A 743 21.49 -12.84 44.29
C GLN A 743 22.55 -12.57 45.37
N GLU A 744 22.29 -12.97 46.62
CA GLU A 744 23.28 -12.89 47.70
C GLU A 744 24.44 -13.89 47.52
N ARG A 745 24.16 -15.09 46.97
CA ARG A 745 25.20 -16.09 46.65
C ARG A 745 26.08 -15.70 45.46
N GLU A 746 25.53 -14.97 44.50
CA GLU A 746 26.33 -14.41 43.38
C GLU A 746 27.18 -13.22 43.83
N ARG A 747 26.73 -12.42 44.81
CA ARG A 747 27.52 -11.31 45.39
C ARG A 747 28.64 -11.81 46.30
N GLN A 748 28.44 -12.89 47.05
CA GLN A 748 29.47 -13.46 47.93
C GLN A 748 30.52 -14.33 47.21
N GLY A 749 30.34 -14.61 45.92
CA GLY A 749 31.28 -15.40 45.11
C GLY A 749 32.38 -14.60 44.39
N LEU A 750 32.34 -13.26 44.45
CA LEU A 750 33.23 -12.38 43.68
C LEU A 750 34.26 -11.60 44.52
N GLU A 751 34.30 -11.80 45.84
CA GLU A 751 35.35 -11.26 46.72
C GLU A 751 36.35 -12.35 47.13
N SER A 752 37.19 -12.79 46.20
CA SER A 752 38.50 -13.34 46.56
C SER A 752 39.51 -13.11 45.44
N GLY A 753 40.42 -12.17 45.64
CA GLY A 753 41.61 -12.02 44.80
C GLY A 753 42.15 -10.60 44.66
N GLY A 754 43.09 -10.24 45.53
CA GLY A 754 44.27 -9.46 45.12
C GLY A 754 44.22 -7.95 45.31
N GLU A 755 44.79 -7.52 46.44
CA GLU A 755 45.27 -6.16 46.69
C GLU A 755 46.34 -5.73 45.67
N GLU A 756 46.31 -4.47 45.22
CA GLU A 756 47.53 -3.68 45.10
C GLU A 756 47.22 -2.18 45.24
N GLN A 757 47.67 -1.62 46.36
CA GLN A 757 47.68 -0.18 46.64
C GLN A 757 48.76 0.52 45.80
N ARG A 758 48.43 1.66 45.20
CA ARG A 758 49.39 2.77 45.12
C ARG A 758 48.72 4.13 45.25
N THR A 759 49.39 4.92 46.07
CA THR A 759 49.01 6.12 46.80
C THR A 759 49.27 7.40 46.00
N VAL A 760 48.43 8.43 46.26
CA VAL A 760 48.79 9.87 46.45
C VAL A 760 49.11 10.65 45.15
N ARG A 761 48.52 11.82 44.84
CA ARG A 761 48.50 13.08 45.60
C ARG A 761 47.56 14.11 44.94
N SER A 762 46.91 14.91 45.77
CA SER A 762 46.24 16.17 45.44
C SER A 762 47.22 17.27 45.00
N ALA A 763 46.85 18.08 44.00
CA ALA A 763 47.30 19.47 43.88
C ALA A 763 46.27 20.30 43.08
N GLN A 764 45.77 21.36 43.71
CA GLN A 764 45.06 22.45 43.06
C GLN A 764 46.05 23.28 42.24
N ALA A 765 45.67 23.67 41.02
CA ALA A 765 46.15 24.88 40.36
C ALA A 765 45.08 25.38 39.37
N THR A 766 44.92 26.69 39.37
CA THR A 766 43.96 27.51 38.64
C THR A 766 44.30 27.72 37.17
N ALA A 767 43.24 28.00 36.39
CA ALA A 767 43.13 28.91 35.23
C ALA A 767 42.88 28.27 33.84
N ASP A 768 41.82 28.82 33.25
CA ASP A 768 41.51 29.07 31.84
C ASP A 768 41.24 27.93 30.83
N ASP A 769 39.96 27.96 30.43
CA ASP A 769 39.43 28.00 29.07
C ASP A 769 39.23 26.70 28.27
N GLN A 770 38.01 26.63 27.73
CA GLN A 770 37.52 25.86 26.59
C GLN A 770 37.26 24.34 26.70
N THR A 771 36.00 24.04 26.32
CA THR A 771 35.46 22.81 25.70
C THR A 771 35.19 21.60 26.57
N GLY A 772 33.91 21.20 26.61
CA GLY A 772 33.43 19.90 27.07
C GLY A 772 32.43 20.01 28.23
N GLU A 773 31.16 20.34 27.94
CA GLU A 773 30.10 20.06 28.92
C GLU A 773 29.65 18.60 28.75
N ASP A 774 30.12 17.81 29.71
CA ASP A 774 29.78 16.41 29.97
C ASP A 774 28.29 16.21 30.30
N ILE A 775 27.73 15.16 29.70
CA ILE A 775 26.38 14.62 29.84
C ILE A 775 26.21 13.89 31.20
N SER A 776 26.66 14.48 32.32
CA SER A 776 26.58 13.82 33.64
C SER A 776 25.83 14.60 34.72
N THR A 777 25.18 15.71 34.36
CA THR A 777 24.35 16.52 35.28
C THR A 777 22.84 16.26 35.18
N TYR A 778 22.38 15.46 34.22
CA TYR A 778 20.95 15.12 34.10
C TYR A 778 20.50 13.97 35.02
N GLU A 779 21.37 13.02 35.37
CA GLU A 779 20.99 11.89 36.24
C GLU A 779 20.90 12.26 37.73
N ARG A 780 21.53 13.36 38.17
CA ARG A 780 21.54 13.75 39.60
C ARG A 780 20.43 14.72 40.02
N ARG A 781 19.65 15.26 39.08
CA ARG A 781 18.43 16.05 39.38
C ARG A 781 17.14 15.24 39.42
N ALA A 782 17.11 14.03 38.86
CA ALA A 782 15.95 13.14 38.93
C ALA A 782 15.74 12.54 40.34
N ASN A 783 16.80 12.38 41.14
CA ASN A 783 16.72 11.78 42.48
C ASN A 783 16.55 12.78 43.64
N THR A 784 16.27 14.07 43.36
CA THR A 784 16.08 15.08 44.42
C THR A 784 14.71 15.76 44.38
N VAL A 785 13.67 15.06 43.89
CA VAL A 785 12.25 15.48 44.03
C VAL A 785 11.46 14.51 44.92
N VAL A 786 12.11 13.50 45.52
CA VAL A 786 11.51 12.67 46.56
C VAL A 786 11.65 13.38 47.92
N ASN A 787 10.89 14.46 48.10
CA ASN A 787 10.42 15.05 49.38
C ASN A 787 9.98 16.52 49.21
N ALA A 788 9.18 16.83 48.19
CA ALA A 788 8.29 18.00 48.24
C ALA A 788 6.90 17.49 48.65
N GLY A 789 6.63 17.56 49.96
CA GLY A 789 5.45 16.97 50.57
C GLY A 789 4.12 17.66 50.22
N ASN A 790 3.07 16.85 50.15
CA ASN A 790 1.76 17.07 50.77
C ASN A 790 1.01 18.42 50.61
N MET A 791 1.32 19.25 49.62
CA MET A 791 0.52 20.48 49.34
C MET A 791 0.24 20.68 47.84
N GLY A 792 -0.44 19.72 47.22
CA GLY A 792 -0.98 19.88 45.86
C GLY A 792 -2.02 18.85 45.41
N SER A 793 -2.36 17.85 46.24
CA SER A 793 -3.13 16.67 45.83
C SER A 793 -4.65 16.77 46.00
N GLU A 794 -5.20 17.86 46.54
CA GLU A 794 -6.65 17.97 46.77
C GLU A 794 -7.43 18.61 45.60
N PHE A 795 -6.77 19.35 44.70
CA PHE A 795 -7.45 20.04 43.59
C PHE A 795 -7.57 19.20 42.31
N PHE A 796 -6.85 18.08 42.20
CA PHE A 796 -6.71 17.28 40.97
C PHE A 796 -7.57 16.02 40.90
N ASN A 797 -8.30 15.66 41.96
CA ASN A 797 -9.00 14.38 41.98
C ASN A 797 -10.34 14.44 41.21
N LEU A 798 -10.26 14.25 39.89
CA LEU A 798 -11.24 13.40 39.20
C LEU A 798 -11.11 11.97 39.78
N GLN A 799 -12.04 11.02 39.50
CA GLN A 799 -11.91 9.64 40.05
C GLN A 799 -10.48 9.09 39.95
N PRO A 800 -10.09 8.11 40.81
CA PRO A 800 -8.76 7.46 40.73
C PRO A 800 -8.39 6.89 39.34
N ASP A 801 -9.35 6.79 38.43
CA ASP A 801 -9.20 6.28 37.06
C ASP A 801 -8.99 7.35 35.96
N PHE A 802 -9.05 8.67 36.20
CA PHE A 802 -8.83 9.68 35.14
C PHE A 802 -7.96 10.86 35.59
N ASN A 803 -6.78 11.04 34.97
CA ASN A 803 -5.83 12.12 35.32
C ASN A 803 -5.19 12.77 34.08
N ALA A 804 -4.72 14.01 34.25
CA ALA A 804 -3.82 14.68 33.29
C ALA A 804 -2.39 14.16 33.48
N VAL A 805 -1.60 14.07 32.40
CA VAL A 805 -0.28 13.43 32.44
C VAL A 805 0.83 14.47 32.58
N SER A 806 1.43 14.53 33.77
CA SER A 806 2.51 15.46 34.11
C SER A 806 3.90 14.81 34.21
N VAL A 807 4.00 13.47 34.37
CA VAL A 807 5.29 12.76 34.53
C VAL A 807 5.41 11.47 33.69
N PRO A 808 6.64 11.03 33.35
CA PRO A 808 6.92 9.83 32.53
C PRO A 808 6.48 8.47 33.10
N GLU A 809 6.21 8.37 34.40
CA GLU A 809 5.99 7.08 35.08
C GLU A 809 4.51 6.73 35.34
N ASP A 810 3.55 7.43 34.72
CA ASP A 810 2.13 7.06 34.74
C ASP A 810 1.85 5.84 33.81
N ALA A 811 2.52 4.73 34.07
CA ALA A 811 2.43 3.46 33.32
C ALA A 811 1.06 2.75 33.48
N SER A 812 0.14 3.32 34.27
CA SER A 812 -1.20 2.80 34.49
C SER A 812 -2.25 3.37 33.53
N MET A 813 -1.89 4.10 32.47
CA MET A 813 -2.87 4.76 31.57
C MET A 813 -3.12 3.96 30.30
N VAL A 814 -4.32 4.09 29.72
CA VAL A 814 -4.58 3.58 28.35
C VAL A 814 -3.61 4.24 27.36
N ARG A 815 -3.28 3.56 26.26
CA ARG A 815 -2.40 4.14 25.24
C ARG A 815 -3.02 5.44 24.72
N TRP A 816 -2.25 6.51 24.74
CA TRP A 816 -2.69 7.83 24.33
C TRP A 816 -1.67 8.52 23.43
N GLU A 817 -2.17 9.50 22.68
CA GLU A 817 -1.41 10.39 21.82
C GLU A 817 -2.04 11.79 21.86
N THR A 818 -1.26 12.84 22.10
CA THR A 818 -1.73 14.24 22.14
C THR A 818 -1.06 15.08 21.07
N TRP A 819 -1.87 15.83 20.33
CA TRP A 819 -1.46 16.73 19.26
C TRP A 819 -1.84 18.16 19.62
N ILE A 820 -0.93 19.10 19.37
CA ILE A 820 -1.16 20.53 19.56
C ILE A 820 -0.91 21.25 18.25
N TYR A 821 -1.88 22.08 17.88
CA TYR A 821 -1.78 23.02 16.78
C TYR A 821 -1.86 24.42 17.38
N THR A 822 -0.85 25.27 17.17
CA THR A 822 -0.78 26.60 17.80
C THR A 822 -1.57 27.65 17.04
N ASP A 823 -1.72 27.46 15.72
CA ASP A 823 -2.36 28.44 14.84
C ASP A 823 -3.80 28.06 14.43
N VAL A 824 -4.23 26.84 14.74
CA VAL A 824 -5.62 26.40 14.49
C VAL A 824 -6.51 26.90 15.62
N ASN A 825 -7.51 27.73 15.30
CA ASN A 825 -8.50 28.27 16.23
C ASN A 825 -7.89 28.90 17.51
N GLY A 826 -6.79 29.64 17.35
CA GLY A 826 -6.07 30.28 18.45
C GLY A 826 -5.31 29.32 19.36
N GLY A 827 -5.03 28.10 18.89
CA GLY A 827 -4.35 27.05 19.61
C GLY A 827 -5.34 25.98 20.07
N ILE A 828 -5.12 24.72 19.74
CA ILE A 828 -5.94 23.61 20.22
C ILE A 828 -5.07 22.43 20.64
N GLU A 829 -5.60 21.64 21.59
CA GLU A 829 -5.08 20.33 21.96
C GLU A 829 -6.10 19.26 21.60
N ILE A 830 -5.64 18.20 20.95
CA ILE A 830 -6.45 17.04 20.58
C ILE A 830 -5.79 15.80 21.18
N THR A 831 -6.51 15.11 22.04
CA THR A 831 -6.05 13.88 22.67
C THR A 831 -6.79 12.67 22.10
N PHE A 832 -6.03 11.65 21.71
CA PHE A 832 -6.53 10.37 21.22
C PHE A 832 -6.15 9.24 22.18
N THR A 833 -7.01 8.23 22.27
CA THR A 833 -6.85 7.08 23.16
C THR A 833 -7.23 5.77 22.46
N ASP A 834 -6.47 4.71 22.70
CA ASP A 834 -6.82 3.33 22.33
C ASP A 834 -7.38 2.58 23.55
N GLU A 835 -8.61 2.95 23.92
CA GLU A 835 -9.37 2.33 25.01
C GLU A 835 -9.62 0.84 24.78
N ALA A 836 -9.58 0.40 23.51
CA ALA A 836 -9.84 -0.96 23.09
C ALA A 836 -8.59 -1.86 23.22
N MET A 837 -7.38 -1.28 23.23
CA MET A 837 -6.09 -1.94 23.03
C MET A 837 -6.02 -2.71 21.71
N THR A 838 -6.68 -2.19 20.68
CA THR A 838 -6.73 -2.79 19.33
C THR A 838 -5.78 -2.11 18.35
N GLY A 839 -5.08 -1.05 18.78
CA GLY A 839 -4.28 -0.18 17.92
C GLY A 839 -5.10 0.88 17.17
N SER A 840 -6.42 0.97 17.43
CA SER A 840 -7.30 1.99 16.83
C SER A 840 -7.55 3.12 17.81
N PHE A 841 -7.05 4.31 17.49
CA PHE A 841 -7.20 5.49 18.34
C PHE A 841 -8.48 6.27 17.98
N ASP A 842 -9.29 6.58 18.99
CA ASP A 842 -10.43 7.51 18.90
C ASP A 842 -10.17 8.72 19.81
N TYR A 843 -11.01 9.75 19.73
CA TYR A 843 -10.93 10.91 20.64
C TYR A 843 -11.07 10.47 22.10
N ALA A 844 -10.26 11.05 22.99
CA ALA A 844 -10.36 10.76 24.41
C ALA A 844 -11.79 11.02 24.92
N PRO A 845 -12.43 10.04 25.58
CA PRO A 845 -13.80 10.20 26.06
C PRO A 845 -13.88 11.22 27.19
N ALA A 846 -15.05 11.82 27.38
CA ALA A 846 -15.29 12.61 28.59
C ALA A 846 -15.32 11.70 29.82
N PRO A 847 -14.71 12.09 30.95
CA PRO A 847 -14.87 11.37 32.21
C PRO A 847 -16.36 11.32 32.58
N LEU A 848 -16.93 10.13 32.66
CA LEU A 848 -18.33 9.90 33.04
C LEU A 848 -18.39 9.53 34.52
N ASP A 849 -18.31 10.53 35.40
CA ASP A 849 -18.45 10.34 36.85
C ASP A 849 -19.53 11.27 37.42
N PRO A 850 -20.57 10.72 38.08
CA PRO A 850 -21.63 11.52 38.71
C PRO A 850 -21.13 12.44 39.84
N ASN A 851 -19.92 12.23 40.38
CA ASN A 851 -19.35 13.07 41.42
C ASN A 851 -18.60 14.30 40.88
N ILE A 852 -18.37 14.40 39.56
CA ILE A 852 -17.73 15.57 38.96
C ILE A 852 -18.72 16.76 39.05
N PRO A 853 -18.30 17.93 39.60
CA PRO A 853 -19.17 19.10 39.64
C PRO A 853 -19.68 19.47 38.25
N ILE A 854 -20.96 19.83 38.14
CA ILE A 854 -21.62 20.14 36.85
C ILE A 854 -20.84 21.18 36.04
N ARG A 855 -20.25 22.20 36.70
CA ARG A 855 -19.41 23.21 36.04
C ARG A 855 -18.16 22.59 35.42
N THR A 856 -17.45 21.74 36.15
CA THR A 856 -16.26 21.03 35.66
C THR A 856 -16.63 20.06 34.53
N LEU A 857 -17.72 19.32 34.67
CA LEU A 857 -18.22 18.43 33.61
C LEU A 857 -18.62 19.20 32.35
N ALA A 858 -19.19 20.41 32.48
CA ALA A 858 -19.50 21.27 31.34
C ALA A 858 -18.22 21.77 30.64
N LEU A 859 -17.17 22.11 31.39
CA LEU A 859 -15.86 22.50 30.86
C LEU A 859 -15.17 21.32 30.15
N LEU A 860 -15.13 20.14 30.77
CA LEU A 860 -14.60 18.92 30.15
C LEU A 860 -15.34 18.57 28.85
N ASN A 861 -16.67 18.70 28.84
CA ASN A 861 -17.44 18.50 27.62
C ASN A 861 -17.19 19.57 26.56
N ARG A 862 -16.91 20.83 26.95
CA ARG A 862 -16.58 21.91 26.01
C ARG A 862 -15.21 21.72 25.37
N TYR A 863 -14.23 21.26 26.16
CA TYR A 863 -12.86 20.98 25.73
C TYR A 863 -12.63 19.52 25.32
N ASN A 864 -13.71 18.73 25.19
CA ASN A 864 -13.60 17.36 24.71
C ASN A 864 -12.91 17.35 23.33
N PRO A 865 -11.91 16.48 23.08
CA PRO A 865 -11.12 16.51 21.84
C PRO A 865 -11.97 16.45 20.58
N ARG A 866 -13.08 15.68 20.58
CA ARG A 866 -14.02 15.64 19.45
C ARG A 866 -14.61 17.02 19.19
N ARG A 867 -15.15 17.68 20.22
CA ARG A 867 -15.82 18.98 20.08
C ARG A 867 -14.86 20.10 19.69
N VAL A 868 -13.65 20.10 20.27
CA VAL A 868 -12.61 21.07 19.91
C VAL A 868 -12.24 20.92 18.43
N THR A 869 -12.09 19.68 17.95
CA THR A 869 -11.82 19.39 16.54
C THR A 869 -12.99 19.79 15.64
N GLU A 870 -14.23 19.43 15.99
CA GLU A 870 -15.44 19.79 15.22
C GLU A 870 -15.63 21.31 15.14
N PHE A 871 -15.37 22.03 16.24
CA PHE A 871 -15.44 23.49 16.25
C PHE A 871 -14.32 24.12 15.41
N ALA A 872 -13.08 23.63 15.56
CA ALA A 872 -11.96 24.06 14.74
C ALA A 872 -12.22 23.81 13.24
N ALA A 873 -12.80 22.67 12.88
CA ALA A 873 -13.15 22.34 11.50
C ALA A 873 -14.24 23.25 10.91
N ARG A 874 -15.14 23.81 11.74
CA ARG A 874 -16.13 24.80 11.27
C ARG A 874 -15.51 26.18 11.03
N VAL A 875 -14.57 26.58 11.87
CA VAL A 875 -13.92 27.91 11.78
C VAL A 875 -12.78 27.91 10.75
N THR A 876 -12.07 26.79 10.63
CA THR A 876 -10.92 26.60 9.74
C THR A 876 -11.08 25.25 9.03
N PRO A 877 -11.98 25.16 8.04
CA PRO A 877 -12.26 23.90 7.34
C PRO A 877 -11.04 23.35 6.59
N ASP A 878 -10.18 24.25 6.09
CA ASP A 878 -8.89 23.95 5.48
C ASP A 878 -7.77 24.73 6.18
N TYR A 879 -6.75 24.02 6.66
CA TYR A 879 -5.52 24.62 7.22
C TYR A 879 -4.30 24.24 6.38
N TYR A 880 -3.72 25.24 5.73
CA TYR A 880 -2.48 25.15 4.99
C TYR A 880 -1.71 26.48 5.05
N ALA A 881 -0.59 26.50 5.76
CA ALA A 881 0.30 27.65 5.83
C ALA A 881 1.37 27.54 4.74
N THR A 882 1.34 28.41 3.74
CA THR A 882 2.43 28.54 2.78
C THR A 882 3.65 29.21 3.43
N PRO A 883 4.85 28.61 3.39
CA PRO A 883 6.04 29.27 3.89
C PRO A 883 6.43 30.43 2.96
N GLU A 884 5.96 31.65 3.26
CA GLU A 884 6.38 32.86 2.54
C GLU A 884 7.64 33.44 3.20
N ASN A 885 8.80 32.96 2.76
CA ASN A 885 10.08 33.55 3.15
C ASN A 885 10.62 34.34 1.96
N THR A 886 10.07 35.53 1.72
CA THR A 886 10.36 36.29 0.51
C THR A 886 10.83 37.70 0.85
N ARG A 887 11.88 38.18 0.15
CA ARG A 887 12.31 39.57 0.26
C ARG A 887 11.39 40.41 -0.63
N PRO A 888 10.77 41.49 -0.12
CA PRO A 888 9.79 42.26 -0.90
C PRO A 888 10.44 42.97 -2.10
N LEU A 889 9.70 43.01 -3.22
CA LEU A 889 9.97 43.81 -4.42
C LEU A 889 8.73 44.65 -4.71
N GLU A 890 8.89 45.97 -4.71
CA GLU A 890 7.83 46.89 -5.12
C GLU A 890 7.87 47.10 -6.63
N PHE A 891 6.69 47.18 -7.25
CA PHE A 891 6.54 47.52 -8.66
C PHE A 891 5.17 48.17 -8.90
N TYR A 892 5.04 48.84 -10.03
CA TYR A 892 3.77 49.44 -10.45
C TYR A 892 3.05 48.53 -11.43
N TYR A 893 1.73 48.54 -11.43
CA TYR A 893 0.95 47.84 -12.43
C TYR A 893 -0.31 48.60 -12.80
N ASP A 894 -0.77 48.38 -14.02
CA ASP A 894 -2.04 48.87 -14.53
C ASP A 894 -2.64 47.85 -15.51
N LEU A 895 -3.94 47.98 -15.82
CA LEU A 895 -4.68 47.07 -16.68
C LEU A 895 -5.50 47.82 -17.72
N ALA A 896 -5.71 47.16 -18.85
CA ALA A 896 -6.80 47.47 -19.76
C ALA A 896 -7.24 46.18 -20.48
N ASP A 897 -8.54 45.97 -20.63
CA ASP A 897 -9.09 44.91 -21.46
C ASP A 897 -9.57 45.42 -22.84
N PHE A 898 -9.44 44.55 -23.84
CA PHE A 898 -9.74 44.81 -25.26
C PHE A 898 -10.45 43.61 -25.88
N GLN A 899 -11.01 43.79 -27.07
CA GLN A 899 -11.50 42.68 -27.87
C GLN A 899 -10.35 41.80 -28.38
N SER A 900 -10.46 40.48 -28.23
CA SER A 900 -9.51 39.55 -28.85
C SER A 900 -9.86 39.26 -30.31
N LEU A 901 -8.85 38.83 -31.09
CA LEU A 901 -9.06 38.32 -32.45
C LEU A 901 -9.80 36.98 -32.46
N GLN A 902 -9.80 36.28 -31.33
CA GLN A 902 -10.54 35.04 -31.14
C GLN A 902 -12.01 35.34 -30.84
N ASN A 903 -12.91 34.52 -31.39
CA ASN A 903 -14.35 34.65 -31.13
C ASN A 903 -14.66 34.33 -29.65
N ASP A 904 -15.56 35.12 -29.06
CA ASP A 904 -16.01 35.08 -27.67
C ASP A 904 -14.88 35.15 -26.61
N VAL A 905 -13.78 35.83 -26.93
CA VAL A 905 -12.62 36.00 -26.05
C VAL A 905 -12.27 37.49 -25.92
N SER A 906 -11.90 37.88 -24.71
CA SER A 906 -11.39 39.22 -24.40
C SER A 906 -9.90 39.13 -24.06
N ALA A 907 -9.17 40.18 -24.42
CA ALA A 907 -7.75 40.29 -24.21
C ALA A 907 -7.48 41.23 -23.05
N LEU A 908 -6.94 40.72 -21.95
CA LEU A 908 -6.42 41.53 -20.86
C LEU A 908 -4.97 41.89 -21.15
N GLU A 909 -4.64 43.18 -21.11
CA GLU A 909 -3.28 43.66 -21.05
C GLU A 909 -2.93 44.11 -19.63
N VAL A 910 -1.82 43.59 -19.12
CA VAL A 910 -1.25 43.92 -17.82
C VAL A 910 0.03 44.68 -18.05
N TYR A 911 0.01 45.96 -17.72
CA TYR A 911 1.16 46.85 -17.80
C TYR A 911 1.90 46.81 -16.47
N THR A 912 3.22 46.66 -16.49
CA THR A 912 4.04 46.70 -15.27
C THR A 912 5.15 47.74 -15.40
N GLY A 913 5.48 48.39 -14.29
CA GLY A 913 6.56 49.36 -14.18
C GLY A 913 7.55 48.89 -13.11
N ILE A 914 8.69 48.38 -13.55
CA ILE A 914 9.73 47.83 -12.66
C ILE A 914 10.70 48.94 -12.26
N PRO A 915 10.85 49.31 -10.98
CA PRO A 915 11.75 50.38 -10.56
C PRO A 915 13.20 50.12 -10.99
N GLN A 916 13.86 51.14 -11.56
CA GLN A 916 15.27 51.03 -11.99
C GLN A 916 16.24 50.89 -10.80
N THR A 917 15.79 51.23 -9.59
CA THR A 917 16.54 51.10 -8.33
C THR A 917 16.79 49.66 -7.89
N LEU A 918 16.22 48.66 -8.57
CA LEU A 918 16.44 47.24 -8.27
C LEU A 918 17.86 46.76 -8.66
N GLY A 919 18.54 47.43 -9.59
CA GLY A 919 19.82 46.96 -10.14
C GLY A 919 21.05 47.29 -9.27
N ARG A 920 21.97 46.33 -9.10
CA ARG A 920 23.42 46.54 -8.90
C ARG A 920 24.23 45.26 -9.15
N TYR A 921 24.29 44.78 -10.39
CA TYR A 921 25.16 43.66 -10.80
C TYR A 921 25.38 43.84 -12.33
N PHE A 922 26.40 44.50 -12.86
CA PHE A 922 27.83 44.17 -12.88
C PHE A 922 28.67 45.47 -12.90
N ALA A 923 29.48 45.70 -11.86
CA ALA A 923 30.38 46.85 -11.76
C ALA A 923 31.65 46.73 -12.63
N GLU A 924 31.72 45.77 -13.55
CA GLU A 924 32.92 45.53 -14.35
C GLU A 924 32.92 46.29 -15.70
N ASN A 925 31.75 46.69 -16.23
CA ASN A 925 31.65 47.23 -17.61
C ASN A 925 30.79 48.52 -17.77
N ASN A 926 30.45 49.24 -16.70
CA ASN A 926 29.59 50.44 -16.76
C ASN A 926 28.25 50.21 -17.48
N THR A 927 27.61 49.06 -17.25
CA THR A 927 26.30 48.69 -17.83
C THR A 927 25.35 48.24 -16.73
N THR A 928 24.11 48.74 -16.76
CA THR A 928 23.02 48.26 -15.90
C THR A 928 22.31 47.11 -16.61
N GLU A 929 22.28 45.92 -16.01
CA GLU A 929 21.53 44.75 -16.50
C GLU A 929 20.57 44.22 -15.43
N MET A 930 19.34 43.88 -15.83
CA MET A 930 18.30 43.38 -14.94
C MET A 930 17.50 42.29 -15.64
N VAL A 931 17.27 41.18 -14.93
CA VAL A 931 16.43 40.06 -15.39
C VAL A 931 15.39 39.78 -14.30
N VAL A 932 14.14 40.16 -14.58
CA VAL A 932 13.01 39.92 -13.69
C VAL A 932 12.09 38.92 -14.36
N GLU A 933 11.82 37.80 -13.70
CA GLU A 933 10.77 36.88 -14.11
C GLU A 933 9.42 37.46 -13.72
N ARG A 934 8.48 37.41 -14.65
CA ARG A 934 7.13 37.95 -14.46
C ARG A 934 6.12 36.86 -14.78
N THR A 935 5.17 36.67 -13.89
CA THR A 935 4.03 35.78 -14.09
C THR A 935 2.73 36.54 -13.87
N VAL A 936 1.81 36.41 -14.83
CA VAL A 936 0.45 36.94 -14.74
C VAL A 936 -0.52 35.79 -14.87
N SER A 937 -1.49 35.73 -13.96
CA SER A 937 -2.46 34.63 -13.88
C SER A 937 -3.87 35.13 -13.65
N LEU A 938 -4.84 34.51 -14.32
CA LEU A 938 -6.27 34.74 -14.18
C LEU A 938 -6.96 33.45 -13.77
N LEU A 939 -7.63 33.44 -12.63
CA LEU A 939 -8.50 32.35 -12.18
C LEU A 939 -9.95 32.75 -12.39
N ASN A 940 -10.69 32.01 -13.22
CA ASN A 940 -12.14 32.14 -13.29
C ASN A 940 -12.75 31.39 -12.10
N GLU A 941 -13.35 32.11 -11.16
CA GLU A 941 -13.88 31.49 -9.94
C GLU A 941 -15.11 30.62 -10.18
N GLN A 942 -15.83 30.82 -11.29
CA GLN A 942 -17.03 30.05 -11.65
C GLN A 942 -16.70 28.74 -12.34
N THR A 943 -15.68 28.71 -13.20
CA THR A 943 -15.30 27.51 -13.95
C THR A 943 -14.10 26.76 -13.36
N GLY A 944 -13.27 27.44 -12.56
CA GLY A 944 -11.99 26.94 -12.09
C GLY A 944 -10.87 27.01 -13.12
N ASP A 945 -11.11 27.59 -14.30
CA ASP A 945 -10.10 27.70 -15.35
C ASP A 945 -9.03 28.73 -14.98
N VAL A 946 -7.77 28.35 -15.16
CA VAL A 946 -6.61 29.20 -14.90
C VAL A 946 -5.89 29.51 -16.20
N TYR A 947 -5.77 30.79 -16.53
CA TYR A 947 -5.01 31.31 -17.66
C TYR A 947 -3.72 31.93 -17.11
N ARG A 948 -2.56 31.56 -17.66
CA ARG A 948 -1.27 32.05 -17.16
C ARG A 948 -0.31 32.38 -18.27
N ARG A 949 0.49 33.42 -18.05
CA ARG A 949 1.64 33.76 -18.88
C ARG A 949 2.85 34.12 -18.03
N THR A 950 3.94 33.40 -18.24
CA THR A 950 5.25 33.63 -17.60
C THR A 950 6.28 34.06 -18.63
N GLY A 951 7.16 34.99 -18.28
CA GLY A 951 8.27 35.39 -19.14
C GLY A 951 9.26 36.35 -18.46
N ASP A 952 10.43 36.51 -19.05
CA ASP A 952 11.49 37.38 -18.54
C ASP A 952 11.33 38.81 -19.06
N VAL A 953 11.42 39.79 -18.16
CA VAL A 953 11.72 41.18 -18.49
C VAL A 953 13.23 41.37 -18.39
N ARG A 954 13.86 41.59 -19.55
CA ARG A 954 15.30 41.86 -19.65
C ARG A 954 15.52 43.33 -19.98
N TYR A 955 16.31 44.00 -19.16
CA TYR A 955 16.72 45.39 -19.39
C TYR A 955 18.23 45.49 -19.37
N ARG A 956 18.79 46.18 -20.36
CA ARG A 956 20.21 46.47 -20.46
C ARG A 956 20.41 47.90 -20.94
N ASN A 957 21.20 48.69 -20.23
CA ASN A 957 21.53 50.06 -20.61
C ASN A 957 22.98 50.42 -20.23
N ALA A 958 23.57 51.39 -20.93
CA ALA A 958 24.88 51.94 -20.62
C ALA A 958 24.79 52.94 -19.44
N GLY A 959 25.80 52.94 -18.58
CA GLY A 959 25.86 53.75 -17.36
C GLY A 959 25.12 53.15 -16.17
N ASP A 960 25.31 53.78 -15.00
CA ASP A 960 24.58 53.49 -13.77
C ASP A 960 23.23 54.24 -13.77
N GLN A 961 22.13 53.49 -13.94
CA GLN A 961 20.76 54.01 -13.92
C GLN A 961 20.07 53.75 -12.56
N THR A 962 20.80 53.20 -11.58
CA THR A 962 20.21 52.58 -10.37
C THR A 962 19.82 53.60 -9.28
N GLY A 963 20.13 54.88 -9.49
CA GLY A 963 19.83 55.97 -8.56
C GLY A 963 18.70 56.92 -9.01
N ILE A 964 18.09 56.70 -10.17
CA ILE A 964 17.09 57.63 -10.70
C ILE A 964 15.73 57.37 -10.01
N GLN A 965 15.41 58.19 -9.01
CA GLN A 965 14.12 58.12 -8.32
C GLN A 965 12.96 58.37 -9.29
N GLY A 966 11.93 57.52 -9.22
CA GLY A 966 10.73 57.60 -10.07
C GLY A 966 10.88 56.99 -11.46
N ALA A 967 12.08 56.62 -11.90
CA ALA A 967 12.28 55.92 -13.16
C ALA A 967 11.94 54.43 -13.03
N PHE A 968 11.19 53.92 -14.01
CA PHE A 968 10.82 52.52 -14.10
C PHE A 968 11.00 52.00 -15.53
N ILE A 969 11.04 50.68 -15.65
CA ILE A 969 11.12 49.96 -16.92
C ILE A 969 9.71 49.46 -17.23
N PRO A 970 9.05 49.98 -18.29
CA PRO A 970 7.72 49.54 -18.64
C PRO A 970 7.75 48.14 -19.27
N ASP A 971 6.67 47.42 -19.09
CA ASP A 971 6.45 46.12 -19.66
C ASP A 971 4.95 45.84 -19.81
N VAL A 972 4.61 44.93 -20.73
CA VAL A 972 3.22 44.57 -21.02
C VAL A 972 3.10 43.07 -21.27
N VAL A 973 2.02 42.49 -20.76
CA VAL A 973 1.62 41.10 -20.99
C VAL A 973 0.19 41.07 -21.44
N ARG A 974 -0.08 40.35 -22.52
CA ARG A 974 -1.43 40.04 -22.96
C ARG A 974 -1.85 38.63 -22.56
N LEU A 975 -3.04 38.48 -21.98
CA LEU A 975 -3.72 37.20 -21.74
C LEU A 975 -5.08 37.23 -22.42
N ASP A 976 -5.38 36.19 -23.20
CA ASP A 976 -6.68 36.00 -23.82
C ASP A 976 -7.51 35.04 -22.94
N ALA A 977 -8.70 35.48 -22.51
CA ALA A 977 -9.63 34.67 -21.72
C ALA A 977 -11.09 35.01 -22.05
N PRO A 978 -12.05 34.08 -21.86
CA PRO A 978 -13.47 34.37 -22.01
C PRO A 978 -13.93 35.56 -21.14
N PRO A 979 -14.98 36.30 -21.54
CA PRO A 979 -15.60 37.31 -20.68
C PRO A 979 -16.09 36.72 -19.36
N GLY A 980 -15.93 37.45 -18.26
CA GLY A 980 -16.35 36.99 -16.92
C GLY A 980 -15.56 37.61 -15.78
N TYR A 981 -15.76 37.10 -14.57
CA TYR A 981 -15.06 37.55 -13.36
C TYR A 981 -13.84 36.69 -13.08
N TYR A 982 -12.72 37.34 -12.80
CA TYR A 982 -11.44 36.69 -12.58
C TYR A 982 -10.72 37.23 -11.35
N LYS A 983 -10.07 36.33 -10.62
CA LYS A 983 -9.02 36.70 -9.68
C LYS A 983 -7.71 36.82 -10.45
N LEU A 984 -7.21 38.04 -10.59
CA LEU A 984 -5.92 38.35 -11.20
C LEU A 984 -4.81 38.26 -10.14
N GLU A 985 -3.71 37.62 -10.51
CA GLU A 985 -2.44 37.68 -9.78
C GLU A 985 -1.31 38.13 -10.71
N VAL A 986 -0.57 39.15 -10.29
CA VAL A 986 0.64 39.64 -10.98
C VAL A 986 1.81 39.44 -10.05
N HIS A 987 2.83 38.73 -10.51
CA HIS A 987 4.03 38.43 -9.75
C HIS A 987 5.29 38.80 -10.53
N LEU A 988 6.25 39.37 -9.82
CA LEU A 988 7.58 39.68 -10.33
C LEU A 988 8.62 39.13 -9.36
N GLN A 989 9.64 38.48 -9.88
CA GLN A 989 10.77 37.97 -9.12
C GLN A 989 12.08 38.35 -9.80
N ASP A 990 12.92 39.10 -9.08
CA ASP A 990 14.30 39.32 -9.48
C ASP A 990 15.10 38.03 -9.28
N ARG A 991 15.61 37.48 -10.39
CA ARG A 991 16.35 36.21 -10.39
C ARG A 991 17.70 36.29 -9.69
N LEU A 992 18.27 37.49 -9.56
CA LEU A 992 19.58 37.68 -8.92
C LEU A 992 19.45 37.89 -7.41
N SER A 993 18.63 38.85 -6.97
CA SER A 993 18.50 39.14 -5.54
C SER A 993 17.52 38.22 -4.79
N GLY A 994 16.68 37.48 -5.54
CA GLY A 994 15.58 36.68 -5.01
C GLY A 994 14.42 37.51 -4.45
N ARG A 995 14.45 38.85 -4.61
CA ARG A 995 13.34 39.72 -4.22
C ARG A 995 12.13 39.46 -5.11
N GLN A 996 10.93 39.51 -4.54
CA GLN A 996 9.70 39.29 -5.28
C GLN A 996 8.55 40.13 -4.75
N GLY A 997 7.61 40.43 -5.64
CA GLY A 997 6.42 41.20 -5.38
C GLY A 997 5.20 40.51 -5.99
N ARG A 998 4.05 40.67 -5.36
CA ARG A 998 2.79 40.08 -5.81
C ARG A 998 1.64 41.06 -5.60
N TYR A 999 0.79 41.22 -6.61
CA TYR A 999 -0.51 41.91 -6.50
C TYR A 999 -1.64 40.96 -6.85
N ARG A 1000 -2.75 41.09 -6.11
CA ARG A 1000 -3.99 40.32 -6.33
C ARG A 1000 -5.18 41.25 -6.35
N GLN A 1001 -6.08 41.08 -7.31
CA GLN A 1001 -7.36 41.79 -7.35
C GLN A 1001 -8.41 41.01 -8.15
N ILE A 1002 -9.68 41.31 -7.92
CA ILE A 1002 -10.78 40.79 -8.73
C ILE A 1002 -11.01 41.76 -9.89
N ILE A 1003 -11.12 41.23 -11.11
CA ILE A 1003 -11.40 41.98 -12.34
C ILE A 1003 -12.58 41.37 -13.08
N GLU A 1004 -13.22 42.17 -13.94
CA GLU A 1004 -14.22 41.72 -14.90
C GLU A 1004 -13.65 41.90 -16.31
N LEU A 1005 -13.64 40.84 -17.12
CA LEU A 1005 -13.35 40.93 -18.55
C LEU A 1005 -14.65 41.13 -19.31
N GLU A 1006 -14.75 42.25 -20.01
CA GLU A 1006 -15.98 42.67 -20.67
C GLU A 1006 -16.23 41.87 -21.96
N LYS A 1007 -17.49 41.56 -22.27
CA LYS A 1007 -17.87 40.94 -23.55
C LYS A 1007 -18.00 42.01 -24.64
N TYR A 1008 -17.06 42.01 -25.59
CA TYR A 1008 -17.02 42.97 -26.69
C TYR A 1008 -17.85 42.57 -27.92
N GLN A 1009 -17.90 41.28 -28.24
CA GLN A 1009 -18.62 40.74 -29.40
C GLN A 1009 -20.13 40.67 -29.09
N THR A 1010 -20.80 41.82 -29.24
CA THR A 1010 -22.22 42.01 -28.94
C THR A 1010 -22.89 42.80 -30.07
N ARG A 1011 -24.22 42.99 -29.99
CA ARG A 1011 -24.95 43.86 -30.93
C ARG A 1011 -24.93 45.34 -30.55
N SER A 1012 -24.53 45.66 -29.32
CA SER A 1012 -24.44 47.03 -28.82
C SER A 1012 -23.04 47.59 -29.00
N MET A 1013 -22.96 48.90 -29.17
CA MET A 1013 -21.71 49.64 -29.14
C MET A 1013 -20.97 49.40 -27.82
N LYS A 1014 -19.65 49.21 -27.90
CA LYS A 1014 -18.75 48.99 -26.77
C LYS A 1014 -17.48 49.83 -26.89
N VAL A 1015 -16.83 50.07 -25.76
CA VAL A 1015 -15.58 50.84 -25.67
C VAL A 1015 -14.65 50.05 -24.74
N SER A 1016 -13.38 49.89 -25.13
CA SER A 1016 -12.38 49.22 -24.31
C SER A 1016 -12.13 49.95 -22.99
N ASP A 1017 -11.37 49.35 -22.08
CA ASP A 1017 -10.69 50.10 -21.04
C ASP A 1017 -9.79 51.21 -21.64
N LEU A 1018 -9.59 52.27 -20.85
CA LEU A 1018 -8.71 53.38 -21.21
C LEU A 1018 -7.29 53.05 -20.80
N GLU A 1019 -6.39 52.89 -21.77
CA GLU A 1019 -4.96 52.79 -21.51
C GLU A 1019 -4.37 54.19 -21.35
N LEU A 1020 -3.90 54.49 -20.14
CA LEU A 1020 -3.18 55.71 -19.86
C LEU A 1020 -1.70 55.52 -20.20
N ALA A 1021 -1.22 56.32 -21.15
CA ALA A 1021 0.13 56.25 -21.68
C ALA A 1021 0.88 57.57 -21.42
N TRP A 1022 2.21 57.47 -21.30
CA TRP A 1022 3.07 58.66 -21.22
C TRP A 1022 3.61 59.07 -22.58
N ARG A 1023 3.48 58.19 -23.60
CA ARG A 1023 3.85 58.47 -24.98
C ARG A 1023 3.04 57.60 -25.96
N VAL A 1024 2.53 58.22 -27.01
CA VAL A 1024 1.98 57.55 -28.20
C VAL A 1024 2.67 58.12 -29.44
N ALA A 1025 3.08 57.27 -30.38
CA ALA A 1025 3.69 57.68 -31.64
C ALA A 1025 3.20 56.83 -32.82
N GLU A 1026 3.09 57.44 -34.01
CA GLU A 1026 2.84 56.73 -35.27
C GLU A 1026 4.13 56.12 -35.82
N GLY A 1027 4.12 54.82 -36.09
CA GLY A 1027 5.32 54.10 -36.48
C GLY A 1027 6.30 53.92 -35.30
N GLY A 1028 6.89 52.73 -35.19
CA GLY A 1028 7.79 52.42 -34.08
C GLY A 1028 8.48 51.07 -34.26
N PRO A 1029 9.38 50.72 -33.32
CA PRO A 1029 9.99 49.40 -33.30
C PRO A 1029 8.92 48.31 -33.27
N GLN A 1030 9.19 47.18 -33.93
CA GLN A 1030 8.42 45.96 -33.73
C GLN A 1030 8.74 45.41 -32.33
N ASP A 1031 8.08 45.95 -31.33
CA ASP A 1031 8.22 45.56 -29.93
C ASP A 1031 6.87 45.26 -29.27
N LYS A 1032 6.90 44.95 -27.98
CA LYS A 1032 5.73 44.58 -27.19
C LYS A 1032 4.68 45.70 -27.01
N PHE A 1033 5.02 46.95 -27.31
CA PHE A 1033 4.15 48.12 -27.15
C PHE A 1033 3.47 48.56 -28.45
N ARG A 1034 3.69 47.81 -29.54
CA ARG A 1034 3.04 48.09 -30.83
C ARG A 1034 1.57 47.68 -30.81
N LYS A 1035 0.69 48.62 -31.15
CA LYS A 1035 -0.76 48.43 -31.34
C LYS A 1035 -1.19 48.91 -32.72
N GLY A 1036 -1.30 47.97 -33.66
CA GLY A 1036 -1.51 48.30 -35.07
C GLY A 1036 -0.34 49.11 -35.62
N GLU A 1037 -0.62 50.35 -36.03
CA GLU A 1037 0.38 51.31 -36.52
C GLU A 1037 0.92 52.25 -35.43
N LEU A 1038 0.40 52.15 -34.20
CA LEU A 1038 0.79 52.97 -33.06
C LEU A 1038 1.81 52.27 -32.18
N HIS A 1039 2.71 53.05 -31.58
CA HIS A 1039 3.58 52.65 -30.46
C HIS A 1039 3.05 53.32 -29.19
N VAL A 1040 2.43 52.54 -28.30
CA VAL A 1040 1.75 53.04 -27.10
C VAL A 1040 2.52 52.57 -25.87
N VAL A 1041 3.25 53.49 -25.21
CA VAL A 1041 4.04 53.14 -24.03
C VAL A 1041 3.24 53.47 -22.77
N PRO A 1042 2.86 52.46 -21.96
CA PRO A 1042 1.94 52.63 -20.85
C PRO A 1042 2.57 53.42 -19.71
N MET A 1043 1.72 54.03 -18.87
CA MET A 1043 2.10 54.68 -17.62
C MET A 1043 1.51 53.92 -16.41
N PRO A 1044 2.12 52.79 -15.98
CA PRO A 1044 1.56 51.92 -14.94
C PRO A 1044 1.36 52.61 -13.57
N THR A 1045 2.09 53.70 -13.30
CA THR A 1045 1.95 54.50 -12.08
C THR A 1045 0.66 55.33 -12.07
N ARG A 1046 0.04 55.55 -13.24
CA ARG A 1046 -1.04 56.52 -13.49
C ARG A 1046 -0.75 57.89 -12.88
N THR A 1047 0.53 58.25 -12.76
CA THR A 1047 0.98 59.45 -12.07
C THR A 1047 1.73 60.32 -13.05
N TYR A 1048 1.30 61.57 -13.18
CA TYR A 1048 1.80 62.54 -14.14
C TYR A 1048 2.31 63.78 -13.40
N PRO A 1049 3.56 64.21 -13.63
CA PRO A 1049 4.06 65.52 -13.20
C PRO A 1049 3.15 66.66 -13.65
N LYS A 1050 3.12 67.75 -12.87
CA LYS A 1050 2.39 68.96 -13.24
C LYS A 1050 2.86 69.47 -14.62
N GLY A 1051 1.90 69.77 -15.49
CA GLY A 1051 2.15 70.28 -16.85
C GLY A 1051 2.44 69.21 -17.90
N GLN A 1052 2.60 67.92 -17.54
CA GLN A 1052 2.72 66.85 -18.51
C GLN A 1052 1.35 66.48 -19.10
N SER A 1053 1.27 66.30 -20.41
CA SER A 1053 0.06 65.78 -21.07
C SER A 1053 -0.18 64.30 -20.75
N ILE A 1054 -1.46 63.90 -20.72
CA ILE A 1054 -1.85 62.49 -20.65
C ILE A 1054 -2.19 62.01 -22.05
N PHE A 1055 -1.59 60.90 -22.47
CA PHE A 1055 -2.06 60.19 -23.65
C PHE A 1055 -3.05 59.12 -23.23
N VAL A 1056 -4.18 59.06 -23.93
CA VAL A 1056 -5.24 58.09 -23.67
C VAL A 1056 -5.44 57.30 -24.94
N TYR A 1057 -5.33 55.98 -24.86
CA TYR A 1057 -5.61 55.05 -25.96
C TYR A 1057 -6.81 54.17 -25.61
N TYR A 1058 -7.71 53.95 -26.56
CA TYR A 1058 -8.84 53.04 -26.44
C TYR A 1058 -9.40 52.64 -27.80
N GLU A 1059 -10.21 51.59 -27.82
CA GLU A 1059 -10.87 51.06 -29.01
C GLU A 1059 -12.40 51.19 -28.88
N ILE A 1060 -13.05 51.49 -30.00
CA ILE A 1060 -14.51 51.57 -30.12
C ILE A 1060 -14.98 50.41 -30.98
N TYR A 1061 -15.97 49.67 -30.50
CA TYR A 1061 -16.49 48.46 -31.13
C TYR A 1061 -17.97 48.58 -31.49
N ASN A 1062 -18.37 47.86 -32.53
CA ASN A 1062 -19.74 47.68 -32.99
C ASN A 1062 -20.43 49.00 -33.40
N LEU A 1063 -19.68 49.94 -34.00
CA LEU A 1063 -20.26 51.17 -34.57
C LEU A 1063 -21.22 50.85 -35.71
N LYS A 1064 -22.39 51.48 -35.72
CA LYS A 1064 -23.40 51.27 -36.76
C LYS A 1064 -23.03 52.03 -38.03
N ARG A 1065 -22.97 51.30 -39.14
CA ARG A 1065 -22.82 51.89 -40.48
C ARG A 1065 -24.17 52.37 -41.01
N ASP A 1066 -24.16 53.52 -41.64
CA ASP A 1066 -25.32 54.04 -42.37
C ASP A 1066 -25.51 53.33 -43.72
N GLU A 1067 -26.50 53.77 -44.50
CA GLU A 1067 -26.81 53.22 -45.84
C GLU A 1067 -25.66 53.39 -46.85
N PHE A 1068 -24.71 54.30 -46.59
CA PHE A 1068 -23.52 54.53 -47.41
C PHE A 1068 -22.28 53.82 -46.88
N GLY A 1069 -22.41 53.03 -45.81
CA GLY A 1069 -21.31 52.30 -45.19
C GLY A 1069 -20.43 53.15 -44.26
N GLN A 1070 -20.83 54.38 -43.93
CA GLN A 1070 -20.07 55.28 -43.06
C GLN A 1070 -20.51 55.13 -41.60
N THR A 1071 -19.56 55.25 -40.68
CA THR A 1071 -19.82 55.38 -39.24
C THR A 1071 -19.70 56.84 -38.85
N ARG A 1072 -20.50 57.30 -37.88
CA ARG A 1072 -20.43 58.66 -37.36
C ARG A 1072 -20.62 58.64 -35.86
N TYR A 1073 -19.66 59.19 -35.11
CA TYR A 1073 -19.71 59.20 -33.65
C TYR A 1073 -19.16 60.50 -33.07
N GLN A 1074 -19.60 60.82 -31.86
CA GLN A 1074 -19.13 61.97 -31.07
C GLN A 1074 -18.38 61.46 -29.84
N VAL A 1075 -17.24 62.07 -29.53
CA VAL A 1075 -16.45 61.78 -28.32
C VAL A 1075 -16.45 63.00 -27.41
N GLU A 1076 -16.63 62.81 -26.11
CA GLU A 1076 -16.55 63.85 -25.08
C GLU A 1076 -15.64 63.40 -23.93
N TYR A 1077 -14.71 64.28 -23.52
CA TYR A 1077 -13.77 64.03 -22.43
C TYR A 1077 -14.05 64.94 -21.23
N THR A 1078 -14.12 64.35 -20.03
CA THR A 1078 -14.33 65.07 -18.76
C THR A 1078 -13.25 64.70 -17.75
N ILE A 1079 -12.61 65.68 -17.13
CA ILE A 1079 -11.65 65.48 -16.02
C ILE A 1079 -12.16 66.18 -14.76
N ALA A 1080 -12.33 65.42 -13.68
CA ALA A 1080 -12.82 65.93 -12.39
C ALA A 1080 -11.93 65.51 -11.21
N PRO A 1081 -11.71 66.39 -10.20
CA PRO A 1081 -10.97 66.04 -8.99
C PRO A 1081 -11.76 65.07 -8.09
N LYS A 1082 -11.06 64.14 -7.42
CA LYS A 1082 -11.67 63.11 -6.57
C LYS A 1082 -11.57 63.46 -5.07
N GLY A 1083 -12.65 64.03 -4.49
CA GLY A 1083 -12.87 64.22 -3.03
C GLY A 1083 -13.70 65.49 -2.71
N LYS A 1084 -14.79 65.48 -1.94
CA LYS A 1084 -15.15 64.75 -0.70
C LYS A 1084 -16.53 64.09 -0.80
N GLY A 1085 -16.62 62.81 -0.44
CA GLY A 1085 -17.87 62.10 -0.11
C GLY A 1085 -18.74 61.69 -1.31
N VAL A 1086 -18.36 60.63 -2.02
CA VAL A 1086 -19.30 59.88 -2.89
C VAL A 1086 -18.96 58.39 -2.77
N GLY A 1087 -19.55 57.74 -1.76
CA GLY A 1087 -19.67 56.30 -1.71
C GLY A 1087 -21.11 55.94 -2.08
N GLY A 1088 -21.27 55.18 -3.17
CA GLY A 1088 -22.54 54.56 -3.55
C GLY A 1088 -23.34 55.31 -4.62
N ALA A 1089 -23.57 54.62 -5.74
CA ALA A 1089 -24.54 54.93 -6.80
C ALA A 1089 -24.29 56.20 -7.64
N VAL A 1090 -23.49 56.07 -8.71
CA VAL A 1090 -23.78 56.82 -9.95
C VAL A 1090 -24.96 56.11 -10.64
N SER A 1091 -26.14 56.22 -10.04
CA SER A 1091 -27.40 55.85 -10.66
C SER A 1091 -27.96 57.08 -11.38
N ARG A 1092 -28.24 56.92 -12.68
CA ARG A 1092 -29.22 57.68 -13.49
C ARG A 1092 -30.17 58.57 -12.68
N LEU A 1093 -29.79 59.80 -12.35
CA LEU A 1093 -30.69 60.89 -11.93
C LEU A 1093 -29.92 62.20 -11.72
N VAL A 1094 -29.47 62.81 -12.80
CA VAL A 1094 -29.23 64.28 -12.83
C VAL A 1094 -29.86 64.85 -14.09
N ARG A 1095 -31.19 64.92 -14.08
CA ARG A 1095 -31.95 65.84 -14.93
C ARG A 1095 -32.93 66.58 -14.05
N THR A 1096 -32.45 67.60 -13.35
CA THR A 1096 -33.16 68.85 -13.00
C THR A 1096 -32.32 69.71 -12.04
N LEU A 1097 -32.23 71.00 -12.37
CA LEU A 1097 -31.84 72.15 -11.53
C LEU A 1097 -30.34 72.33 -11.17
N GLY A 1098 -29.69 73.21 -11.93
CA GLY A 1098 -28.87 74.31 -11.39
C GLY A 1098 -27.69 73.96 -10.49
N GLY A 1099 -26.61 73.41 -11.04
CA GLY A 1099 -25.30 73.30 -10.40
C GLY A 1099 -24.20 73.31 -11.45
N LYS A 1100 -23.10 74.02 -11.19
CA LYS A 1100 -21.96 74.27 -12.11
C LYS A 1100 -21.61 73.05 -12.96
N ARG A 1101 -21.73 73.19 -14.29
CA ARG A 1101 -21.23 72.21 -15.26
C ARG A 1101 -19.75 71.95 -15.00
N GLU A 1102 -19.42 70.69 -14.74
CA GLU A 1102 -18.08 70.14 -14.91
C GLU A 1102 -17.61 70.46 -16.34
N LYS A 1103 -16.38 70.95 -16.49
CA LYS A 1103 -15.87 71.39 -17.79
C LYS A 1103 -15.54 70.17 -18.64
N VAL A 1104 -16.38 69.87 -19.63
CA VAL A 1104 -15.99 69.10 -20.83
C VAL A 1104 -14.75 69.77 -21.41
N LEU A 1105 -13.64 69.03 -21.47
CA LEU A 1105 -12.34 69.54 -21.92
C LEU A 1105 -12.25 69.66 -23.43
N LEU A 1106 -12.78 68.63 -24.10
CA LEU A 1106 -12.64 68.41 -25.53
C LEU A 1106 -13.82 67.56 -25.98
N GLY A 1107 -14.47 67.98 -27.06
CA GLY A 1107 -15.50 67.19 -27.72
C GLY A 1107 -15.45 67.40 -29.22
N TYR A 1108 -15.48 66.30 -29.98
CA TYR A 1108 -15.45 66.35 -31.44
C TYR A 1108 -16.30 65.25 -32.05
N GLU A 1109 -16.72 65.46 -33.29
CA GLU A 1109 -17.40 64.46 -34.11
C GLU A 1109 -16.42 63.88 -35.13
N GLN A 1110 -16.52 62.58 -35.38
CA GLN A 1110 -15.68 61.84 -36.32
C GLN A 1110 -16.56 61.03 -37.28
N VAL A 1111 -16.15 60.98 -38.55
CA VAL A 1111 -16.73 60.10 -39.58
C VAL A 1111 -15.69 59.05 -39.98
N GLY A 1112 -16.09 57.78 -40.00
CA GLY A 1112 -15.26 56.64 -40.35
C GLY A 1112 -15.95 55.69 -41.33
N THR A 1113 -15.30 54.58 -41.66
CA THR A 1113 -15.88 53.51 -42.50
C THR A 1113 -15.79 52.13 -41.84
N MET A 1114 -15.07 52.03 -40.73
CA MET A 1114 -14.92 50.79 -39.98
C MET A 1114 -15.93 50.74 -38.83
N ASN A 1115 -16.35 49.53 -38.48
CA ASN A 1115 -17.19 49.28 -37.30
C ASN A 1115 -16.36 49.09 -36.02
N LEU A 1116 -15.04 49.03 -36.16
CA LEU A 1116 -14.03 49.06 -35.10
C LEU A 1116 -13.10 50.24 -35.41
N GLU A 1117 -12.92 51.14 -34.44
CA GLU A 1117 -12.07 52.32 -34.58
C GLU A 1117 -11.10 52.40 -33.41
N THR A 1118 -9.82 52.63 -33.69
CA THR A 1118 -8.77 52.83 -32.67
C THR A 1118 -8.56 54.32 -32.46
N VAL A 1119 -8.67 54.81 -31.22
CA VAL A 1119 -8.57 56.23 -30.91
C VAL A 1119 -7.44 56.49 -29.92
N TYR A 1120 -6.67 57.54 -30.15
CA TYR A 1120 -5.81 58.12 -29.14
C TYR A 1120 -6.01 59.64 -29.06
N THR A 1121 -5.77 60.20 -27.88
CA THR A 1121 -5.86 61.65 -27.66
C THR A 1121 -4.83 62.09 -26.64
N GLU A 1122 -4.23 63.24 -26.90
CA GLU A 1122 -3.40 63.96 -25.93
C GLU A 1122 -4.29 64.96 -25.17
N LEU A 1123 -4.34 64.83 -23.85
CA LEU A 1123 -5.09 65.72 -22.97
C LEU A 1123 -4.11 66.58 -22.18
N GLU A 1124 -4.14 67.89 -22.42
CA GLU A 1124 -3.37 68.84 -21.64
C GLU A 1124 -3.94 69.00 -20.23
N LEU A 1125 -3.11 68.72 -19.22
CA LEU A 1125 -3.50 68.87 -17.82
C LEU A 1125 -3.53 70.34 -17.37
N GLY A 1126 -2.93 71.27 -18.10
CA GLY A 1126 -2.83 72.68 -17.71
C GLY A 1126 -2.24 72.88 -16.31
N ASP A 1127 -2.63 73.95 -15.61
CA ASP A 1127 -2.17 74.28 -14.25
C ASP A 1127 -2.92 73.52 -13.13
N ARG A 1128 -3.44 72.32 -13.41
CA ARG A 1128 -4.17 71.53 -12.40
C ARG A 1128 -3.31 71.30 -11.15
N GLU A 1129 -3.93 71.47 -9.99
CA GLU A 1129 -3.26 71.26 -8.71
C GLU A 1129 -2.93 69.79 -8.49
N PRO A 1130 -1.84 69.48 -7.77
CA PRO A 1130 -1.52 68.11 -7.38
C PRO A 1130 -2.69 67.44 -6.66
N GLY A 1131 -3.07 66.24 -7.09
CA GLY A 1131 -4.26 65.56 -6.58
C GLY A 1131 -4.69 64.36 -7.41
N ARG A 1132 -5.76 63.68 -6.94
CA ARG A 1132 -6.37 62.56 -7.65
C ARG A 1132 -7.49 63.06 -8.57
N TYR A 1133 -7.52 62.55 -9.78
CA TYR A 1133 -8.50 62.92 -10.81
C TYR A 1133 -9.15 61.67 -11.41
N ALA A 1134 -10.36 61.85 -11.95
CA ALA A 1134 -11.03 60.89 -12.80
C ALA A 1134 -11.14 61.48 -14.21
N LEU A 1135 -10.75 60.72 -15.21
CA LEU A 1135 -11.03 60.94 -16.62
C LEU A 1135 -12.24 60.09 -17.00
N GLU A 1136 -13.24 60.70 -17.60
CA GLU A 1136 -14.37 60.01 -18.23
C GLU A 1136 -14.36 60.31 -19.74
N VAL A 1137 -14.52 59.26 -20.53
CA VAL A 1137 -14.65 59.32 -21.99
C VAL A 1137 -16.05 58.81 -22.33
N VAL A 1138 -16.86 59.65 -22.93
CA VAL A 1138 -18.23 59.32 -23.39
C VAL A 1138 -18.23 59.33 -24.90
N ILE A 1139 -18.70 58.25 -25.51
CA ILE A 1139 -18.79 58.13 -26.97
C ILE A 1139 -20.22 57.83 -27.35
N THR A 1140 -20.78 58.64 -28.25
CA THR A 1140 -22.13 58.49 -28.79
C THR A 1140 -22.07 58.19 -30.27
N ASP A 1141 -22.55 57.01 -30.68
CA ASP A 1141 -22.75 56.67 -32.09
C ASP A 1141 -23.99 57.40 -32.62
N LEU A 1142 -23.78 58.32 -33.54
CA LEU A 1142 -24.82 59.19 -34.09
C LEU A 1142 -25.75 58.45 -35.08
N ASN A 1143 -25.35 57.27 -35.58
CA ASN A 1143 -26.17 56.46 -36.47
C ASN A 1143 -27.11 55.49 -35.72
N SER A 1144 -26.72 55.08 -34.51
CA SER A 1144 -27.52 54.19 -33.66
C SER A 1144 -28.13 54.89 -32.44
N GLU A 1145 -27.70 56.11 -32.14
CA GLU A 1145 -28.01 56.87 -30.91
C GLU A 1145 -27.58 56.13 -29.63
N GLN A 1146 -26.68 55.16 -29.74
CA GLN A 1146 -26.14 54.45 -28.58
C GLN A 1146 -24.98 55.25 -27.98
N THR A 1147 -24.91 55.26 -26.66
CA THR A 1147 -23.82 55.88 -25.91
C THR A 1147 -23.14 54.83 -25.05
N ALA A 1148 -21.81 54.86 -25.02
CA ALA A 1148 -20.96 54.08 -24.14
C ALA A 1148 -19.97 55.02 -23.44
N SER A 1149 -19.59 54.69 -22.20
CA SER A 1149 -18.66 55.50 -21.42
C SER A 1149 -17.67 54.64 -20.67
N LYS A 1150 -16.42 55.10 -20.56
CA LYS A 1150 -15.38 54.46 -19.77
C LYS A 1150 -14.65 55.50 -18.93
N ASN A 1151 -14.11 55.09 -17.79
CA ASN A 1151 -13.39 56.00 -16.90
C ASN A 1151 -12.04 55.43 -16.47
N ALA A 1152 -11.12 56.33 -16.15
CA ALA A 1152 -9.81 56.01 -15.58
C ALA A 1152 -9.46 56.99 -14.47
N LEU A 1153 -8.74 56.51 -13.46
CA LEU A 1153 -8.24 57.34 -12.37
C LEU A 1153 -6.76 57.61 -12.57
N PHE A 1154 -6.31 58.83 -12.27
CA PHE A 1154 -4.90 59.20 -12.31
C PHE A 1154 -4.55 60.21 -11.23
N VAL A 1155 -3.26 60.44 -11.04
CA VAL A 1155 -2.69 61.37 -10.06
C VAL A 1155 -1.87 62.44 -10.80
N VAL A 1156 -2.08 63.70 -10.43
CA VAL A 1156 -1.18 64.80 -10.76
C VAL A 1156 -0.22 64.98 -9.59
N ALA A 1157 1.07 64.76 -9.85
CA ALA A 1157 2.15 64.94 -8.88
C ALA A 1157 2.72 66.37 -8.96
N GLN A 1158 3.44 66.76 -7.90
CA GLN A 1158 4.12 68.06 -7.82
C GLN A 1158 5.20 68.23 -8.88
#